data_AF-A0A7X3MK64-F1
#
_entry.id   AF-A0A7X3MK64-F1
#
_cell.length_a   1.000
_cell.length_b   1.000
_cell.length_c   1.000
_cell.angle_alpha   90.00
_cell.angle_beta   90.00
_cell.angle_gamma   90.00
#
_symmetry.space_group_name_H-M   'P 1'
#
loop_
_entity.id
_entity.type
_entity.pdbx_description
1 polymer ?
#
loop_
_entity_poly.entity_id
_entity_poly.type
_entity_poly.pdbx_seq_one_letter_code
_entity_poly.pdbx_strand_id
1 'polypeptide(L)'
;MWKDYSKSYLKNNRSSCVSVMAASFIATMFLSLLCCTAYNFWVYELEKIVREEGDWQGRMVGGMDEADLSLIQNFENVESIVMNGDEADIYFQDIRTIYEDMPLIAEQLGLGDEAVFYHSLLLSRYLVHDPKDDEPPLLLTLYLGILILVSISLILIIRNSFELSMNARLHQFGILSGIGATPRQIKICLLQEAVYLSALPMLLGSLAGVGVSFCIIGAVNLFAKDLPGRYEAVFQYHPAILAITLVASAVTVLFSAWIPAVKLSRITPLEAIGNSGGLQLKKEKHSPFLFWLFGMEGELAGNALKAQRKALRISSLSLLLSFLGFSIMLCFTTLSEISTRETYFARYQDAWDIMATVKDTAIEDFELTKELRKIESIGEVTVYQKAQGTTIIPMDSQSNELLALGGLRAVDKAAEYGELGEIKVKAPIVVLDNESFLKYCSQIGITPSLEGGIVLNKVWDSVNSDYRHRSYVPFVKEDTKESILFGLGNTENGAELSVLAYTQEAPALREEYEDYGLVHFIPVSVWENISHQLGSVEADCMIRILAKQKEALEELKVLEEAVMAVLKPSYMAESENRIQEKLANARMIRGMKVIFGGFTVLLAVIGIANVFSNTLGFLGQRKREFARYMSIGVTPREMKKIFCIEGFVIAGRPFLVTLPLTALFIQFSVRASHLEPGVFWAEAPIMPILFFGLTMMGFVALAYYIGGKRILKCDLNEALRNDVMI
;
A
#
# COMPACT_ATOMS: atom_id res chain seq x y z
N MET A 1 30.53 -18.57 -37.01
CA MET A 1 31.55 -18.61 -35.95
C MET A 1 30.97 -18.28 -34.57
N TRP A 2 30.71 -17.03 -34.20
CA TRP A 2 30.21 -16.70 -32.84
C TRP A 2 28.85 -17.36 -32.51
N LYS A 3 27.92 -17.42 -33.49
CA LYS A 3 26.64 -18.13 -33.32
C LYS A 3 26.80 -19.63 -33.08
N ASP A 4 27.68 -20.28 -33.84
CA ASP A 4 27.93 -21.74 -33.73
C ASP A 4 28.63 -22.08 -32.43
N TYR A 5 29.55 -21.21 -32.01
CA TYR A 5 30.25 -21.29 -30.72
C TYR A 5 29.27 -21.19 -29.55
N SER A 6 28.40 -20.17 -29.55
CA SER A 6 27.38 -20.00 -28.53
C SER A 6 26.40 -21.18 -28.50
N LYS A 7 25.97 -21.68 -29.67
CA LYS A 7 25.07 -22.84 -29.78
C LYS A 7 25.70 -24.13 -29.20
N SER A 8 26.99 -24.36 -29.47
CA SER A 8 27.73 -25.49 -28.92
C SER A 8 27.82 -25.43 -27.40
N TYR A 9 28.09 -24.24 -26.85
CA TYR A 9 28.16 -24.04 -25.40
C TYR A 9 26.82 -24.34 -24.70
N LEU A 10 25.73 -23.78 -25.23
CA LEU A 10 24.39 -23.95 -24.66
C LEU A 10 23.99 -25.43 -24.55
N LYS A 11 24.45 -26.25 -25.51
CA LYS A 11 24.18 -27.70 -25.52
C LYS A 11 24.97 -28.46 -24.44
N ASN A 12 26.22 -28.05 -24.20
CA ASN A 12 27.17 -28.80 -23.37
C ASN A 12 27.18 -28.37 -21.91
N ASN A 13 26.81 -27.12 -21.57
CA ASN A 13 26.84 -26.63 -20.19
C ASN A 13 25.43 -26.34 -19.63
N ARG A 14 24.62 -27.41 -19.50
CA ARG A 14 23.21 -27.31 -19.09
C ARG A 14 23.01 -26.71 -17.70
N SER A 15 23.87 -27.04 -16.73
CA SER A 15 23.68 -26.60 -15.33
C SER A 15 23.77 -25.08 -15.17
N SER A 16 24.77 -24.46 -15.80
CA SER A 16 24.96 -23.01 -15.80
C SER A 16 23.85 -22.29 -16.58
N CYS A 17 23.43 -22.86 -17.71
CA CYS A 17 22.33 -22.32 -18.50
C CYS A 17 21.00 -22.35 -17.73
N VAL A 18 20.70 -23.45 -17.03
CA VAL A 18 19.49 -23.59 -16.21
C VAL A 18 19.44 -22.55 -15.10
N SER A 19 20.56 -22.23 -14.45
CA SER A 19 20.59 -21.17 -13.42
C SER A 19 20.21 -19.81 -13.98
N VAL A 20 20.73 -19.44 -15.15
CA VAL A 20 20.40 -18.18 -15.83
C VAL A 20 18.93 -18.17 -16.24
N MET A 21 18.46 -19.25 -16.85
CA MET A 21 17.06 -19.39 -17.28
C MET A 21 16.09 -19.27 -16.09
N ALA A 22 16.39 -19.93 -14.97
CA ALA A 22 15.57 -19.86 -13.76
C ALA A 22 15.52 -18.44 -13.17
N ALA A 23 16.67 -17.76 -13.09
CA ALA A 23 16.74 -16.39 -12.59
C ALA A 23 15.94 -15.42 -13.48
N SER A 24 16.07 -15.53 -14.81
CA SER A 24 15.29 -14.72 -15.75
C SER A 24 13.79 -15.02 -15.67
N PHE A 25 13.41 -16.30 -15.58
CA PHE A 25 12.01 -16.70 -15.41
C PHE A 25 11.38 -16.09 -14.15
N ILE A 26 12.03 -16.26 -13.00
CA ILE A 26 11.52 -15.78 -11.70
C ILE A 26 11.39 -14.25 -11.70
N ALA A 27 12.40 -13.54 -12.20
CA ALA A 27 12.37 -12.08 -12.23
C ALA A 27 11.27 -11.53 -13.14
N THR A 28 11.11 -12.10 -14.35
CA THR A 28 10.06 -11.67 -15.28
C THR A 28 8.67 -12.08 -14.81
N MET A 29 8.53 -13.26 -14.19
CA MET A 29 7.28 -13.68 -13.57
C MET A 29 6.84 -12.73 -12.46
N PHE A 30 7.78 -12.34 -11.59
CA PHE A 30 7.49 -11.41 -10.50
C PHE A 30 7.10 -10.02 -11.03
N LEU A 31 7.85 -9.49 -12.00
CA LEU A 31 7.56 -8.19 -12.60
C LEU A 31 6.20 -8.19 -13.33
N SER A 32 5.92 -9.24 -14.12
CA SER A 32 4.64 -9.40 -14.80
C SER A 32 3.48 -9.53 -13.81
N LEU A 33 3.65 -10.32 -12.75
CA LEU A 33 2.68 -10.47 -11.68
C LEU A 33 2.33 -9.10 -11.07
N LEU A 34 3.33 -8.34 -10.64
CA LEU A 34 3.12 -7.04 -9.99
C LEU A 34 2.43 -6.02 -10.91
N CYS A 35 2.90 -5.89 -12.15
CA CYS A 35 2.30 -4.96 -13.11
C CYS A 35 0.85 -5.36 -13.43
N CYS A 36 0.59 -6.65 -13.60
CA CYS A 36 -0.75 -7.15 -13.91
C CYS A 36 -1.71 -6.98 -12.73
N THR A 37 -1.28 -7.30 -11.49
CA THR A 37 -2.12 -7.11 -10.30
C THR A 37 -2.36 -5.64 -10.02
N ALA A 38 -1.34 -4.79 -10.14
CA ALA A 38 -1.48 -3.35 -9.91
C ALA A 38 -2.44 -2.72 -10.93
N TYR A 39 -2.34 -3.10 -12.20
CA TYR A 39 -3.28 -2.64 -13.23
C TYR A 39 -4.71 -3.07 -12.93
N ASN A 40 -4.94 -4.33 -12.59
CA ASN A 40 -6.29 -4.82 -12.32
C ASN A 40 -6.90 -4.15 -11.08
N PHE A 41 -6.12 -3.94 -10.02
CA PHE A 41 -6.60 -3.19 -8.86
C PHE A 41 -6.87 -1.72 -9.21
N TRP A 42 -6.04 -1.10 -10.04
CA TRP A 42 -6.25 0.28 -10.47
C TRP A 42 -7.51 0.44 -11.33
N VAL A 43 -7.72 -0.45 -12.32
CA VAL A 43 -8.94 -0.47 -13.14
C VAL A 43 -10.17 -0.76 -12.31
N TYR A 44 -10.09 -1.71 -11.37
CA TYR A 44 -11.18 -1.96 -10.44
C TYR A 44 -11.50 -0.70 -9.64
N GLU A 45 -10.54 -0.08 -8.96
CA GLU A 45 -10.82 1.14 -8.20
C GLU A 45 -11.43 2.26 -9.07
N LEU A 46 -10.95 2.45 -10.30
CA LEU A 46 -11.53 3.43 -11.23
C LEU A 46 -12.98 3.09 -11.60
N GLU A 47 -13.27 1.86 -11.99
CA GLU A 47 -14.63 1.42 -12.33
C GLU A 47 -15.58 1.55 -11.14
N LYS A 48 -15.06 1.35 -9.92
CA LYS A 48 -15.82 1.50 -8.69
C LYS A 48 -16.24 2.94 -8.49
N ILE A 49 -15.27 3.85 -8.50
CA ILE A 49 -15.48 5.29 -8.32
C ILE A 49 -16.44 5.81 -9.38
N VAL A 50 -16.23 5.46 -10.65
CA VAL A 50 -17.09 5.91 -11.75
C VAL A 50 -18.54 5.43 -11.62
N ARG A 51 -18.76 4.24 -11.05
CA ARG A 51 -20.11 3.72 -10.83
C ARG A 51 -20.80 4.33 -9.61
N GLU A 52 -20.04 4.64 -8.57
CA GLU A 52 -20.57 5.15 -7.30
C GLU A 52 -20.78 6.67 -7.35
N GLU A 53 -19.84 7.41 -7.93
CA GLU A 53 -19.80 8.89 -7.90
C GLU A 53 -19.96 9.54 -9.28
N GLY A 54 -19.87 8.76 -10.37
CA GLY A 54 -19.88 9.27 -11.76
C GLY A 54 -18.47 9.51 -12.31
N ASP A 55 -18.34 9.91 -13.58
CA ASP A 55 -17.04 10.13 -14.26
C ASP A 55 -16.66 11.61 -14.39
N TRP A 56 -17.40 12.51 -13.75
CA TRP A 56 -17.13 13.96 -13.75
C TRP A 56 -15.75 14.25 -13.13
N GLN A 57 -15.08 15.31 -13.60
CA GLN A 57 -13.72 15.65 -13.17
C GLN A 57 -13.71 16.90 -12.28
N GLY A 58 -14.34 17.97 -12.76
CA GLY A 58 -14.67 19.16 -12.00
C GLY A 58 -16.17 19.41 -12.06
N ARG A 59 -16.76 19.96 -11.01
CA ARG A 59 -18.17 20.29 -10.92
C ARG A 59 -18.34 21.71 -10.42
N MET A 60 -19.26 22.44 -11.03
CA MET A 60 -19.63 23.79 -10.59
C MET A 60 -21.10 23.84 -10.19
N VAL A 61 -21.39 24.53 -9.09
CA VAL A 61 -22.74 24.70 -8.54
C VAL A 61 -23.09 26.19 -8.49
N GLY A 62 -24.22 26.54 -9.07
CA GLY A 62 -24.71 27.90 -9.21
C GLY A 62 -25.54 27.98 -10.48
N GLY A 63 -26.73 28.57 -10.44
CA GLY A 63 -27.67 28.60 -11.57
C GLY A 63 -27.06 29.25 -12.81
N MET A 64 -26.38 28.45 -13.63
CA MET A 64 -25.64 28.86 -14.82
C MET A 64 -26.59 29.00 -16.00
N ASP A 65 -26.51 30.13 -16.70
CA ASP A 65 -27.26 30.36 -17.93
C ASP A 65 -26.53 29.74 -19.14
N GLU A 66 -27.21 29.58 -20.28
CA GLU A 66 -26.59 29.08 -21.52
C GLU A 66 -25.35 29.89 -21.95
N ALA A 67 -25.29 31.18 -21.58
CA ALA A 67 -24.14 32.05 -21.83
C ALA A 67 -22.91 31.61 -21.02
N ASP A 68 -23.09 31.21 -19.76
CA ASP A 68 -22.02 30.76 -18.87
C ASP A 68 -21.45 29.43 -19.35
N LEU A 69 -22.31 28.50 -19.77
CA LEU A 69 -21.89 27.22 -20.35
C LEU A 69 -21.05 27.44 -21.62
N SER A 70 -21.43 28.40 -22.46
CA SER A 70 -20.67 28.74 -23.66
C SER A 70 -19.31 29.38 -23.34
N LEU A 71 -19.20 30.15 -22.24
CA LEU A 71 -17.95 30.72 -21.76
C LEU A 71 -17.01 29.63 -21.27
N ILE A 72 -17.50 28.69 -20.45
CA ILE A 72 -16.71 27.55 -19.96
C ILE A 72 -16.21 26.71 -21.15
N GLN A 73 -17.05 26.44 -22.14
CA GLN A 73 -16.68 25.62 -23.29
C GLN A 73 -15.64 26.29 -24.21
N ASN A 74 -15.45 27.61 -24.11
CA ASN A 74 -14.43 28.34 -24.85
C ASN A 74 -13.03 28.26 -24.20
N PHE A 75 -12.90 27.71 -22.99
CA PHE A 75 -11.59 27.46 -22.39
C PHE A 75 -10.85 26.36 -23.16
N GLU A 76 -9.57 26.58 -23.46
CA GLU A 76 -8.76 25.70 -24.31
C GLU A 76 -8.68 24.26 -23.79
N ASN A 77 -8.65 24.09 -22.47
CA ASN A 77 -8.50 22.78 -21.83
C ASN A 77 -9.84 22.07 -21.54
N VAL A 78 -10.99 22.71 -21.79
CA VAL A 78 -12.30 22.08 -21.56
C VAL A 78 -12.66 21.23 -22.79
N GLU A 79 -12.87 19.94 -22.58
CA GLU A 79 -13.31 18.99 -23.61
C GLU A 79 -14.81 19.02 -23.81
N SER A 80 -15.57 18.94 -22.71
CA SER A 80 -17.03 18.93 -22.74
C SER A 80 -17.64 19.31 -21.40
N ILE A 81 -18.92 19.68 -21.42
CA ILE A 81 -19.71 20.03 -20.23
C ILE A 81 -21.03 19.27 -20.31
N VAL A 82 -21.43 18.67 -19.20
CA VAL A 82 -22.69 17.93 -19.06
C VAL A 82 -23.48 18.54 -17.90
N MET A 83 -24.73 18.92 -18.16
CA MET A 83 -25.63 19.39 -17.09
C MET A 83 -26.24 18.20 -16.36
N ASN A 84 -26.14 18.20 -15.03
CA ASN A 84 -26.74 17.22 -14.15
C ASN A 84 -27.60 17.92 -13.09
N GLY A 85 -28.86 18.17 -13.43
CA GLY A 85 -29.73 19.05 -12.62
C GLY A 85 -29.26 20.49 -12.66
N ASP A 86 -29.01 21.09 -11.49
CA ASP A 86 -28.49 22.45 -11.34
C ASP A 86 -26.95 22.51 -11.28
N GLU A 87 -26.27 21.37 -11.49
CA GLU A 87 -24.82 21.23 -11.46
C GLU A 87 -24.26 21.11 -12.88
N ALA A 88 -23.10 21.74 -13.14
CA ALA A 88 -22.37 21.56 -14.40
C ALA A 88 -21.12 20.69 -14.18
N ASP A 89 -21.12 19.50 -14.80
CA ASP A 89 -19.99 18.59 -14.83
C ASP A 89 -19.06 18.94 -15.99
N ILE A 90 -17.80 19.26 -15.67
CA ILE A 90 -16.77 19.72 -16.61
C ILE A 90 -15.73 18.62 -16.82
N TYR A 91 -15.43 18.34 -18.08
CA TYR A 91 -14.42 17.38 -18.51
C TYR A 91 -13.28 18.12 -19.21
N PHE A 92 -12.03 17.76 -18.88
CA PHE A 92 -10.81 18.41 -19.35
C PHE A 92 -10.02 17.51 -20.32
N GLN A 93 -9.36 18.12 -21.30
CA GLN A 93 -8.43 17.42 -22.20
C GLN A 93 -7.14 17.00 -21.47
N ASP A 94 -6.55 17.91 -20.68
CA ASP A 94 -5.47 17.62 -19.75
C ASP A 94 -5.95 17.81 -18.30
N ILE A 95 -6.30 16.70 -17.67
CA ILE A 95 -6.81 16.67 -16.29
C ILE A 95 -5.78 17.14 -15.24
N ARG A 96 -4.49 17.26 -15.60
CA ARG A 96 -3.42 17.63 -14.65
C ARG A 96 -3.45 19.07 -14.21
N THR A 97 -4.01 19.96 -15.03
CA THR A 97 -4.10 21.41 -14.77
C THR A 97 -5.44 21.79 -14.14
N ILE A 98 -6.26 20.82 -13.75
CA ILE A 98 -7.61 21.07 -13.23
C ILE A 98 -7.64 22.04 -12.02
N TYR A 99 -6.66 21.95 -11.13
CA TYR A 99 -6.52 22.83 -9.97
C TYR A 99 -6.02 24.25 -10.32
N GLU A 100 -5.57 24.47 -11.55
CA GLU A 100 -5.24 25.80 -12.10
C GLU A 100 -6.42 26.34 -12.93
N ASP A 101 -7.07 25.47 -13.70
CA ASP A 101 -8.11 25.86 -14.66
C ASP A 101 -9.46 26.14 -13.99
N MET A 102 -9.90 25.31 -13.05
CA MET A 102 -11.22 25.49 -12.40
C MET A 102 -11.34 26.83 -11.65
N PRO A 103 -10.33 27.30 -10.88
CA PRO A 103 -10.41 28.63 -10.25
C PRO A 103 -10.47 29.77 -11.27
N LEU A 104 -9.75 29.65 -12.39
CA LEU A 104 -9.78 30.67 -13.46
C LEU A 104 -11.15 30.73 -14.16
N ILE A 105 -11.78 29.57 -14.35
CA ILE A 105 -13.15 29.48 -14.88
C ILE A 105 -14.13 30.13 -13.90
N ALA A 106 -14.00 29.83 -12.60
CA ALA A 106 -14.87 30.40 -11.56
C ALA A 106 -14.73 31.93 -11.45
N GLU A 107 -13.48 32.45 -11.47
CA GLU A 107 -13.21 33.89 -11.42
C GLU A 107 -13.82 34.63 -12.62
N GLN A 108 -13.77 34.05 -13.82
CA GLN A 108 -14.39 34.64 -15.02
C GLN A 108 -15.92 34.66 -14.97
N LEU A 109 -16.53 33.70 -14.27
CA LEU A 109 -17.98 33.63 -14.05
C LEU A 109 -18.45 34.47 -12.85
N GLY A 110 -17.52 35.06 -12.08
CA GLY A 110 -17.84 35.76 -10.84
C GLY A 110 -18.34 34.84 -9.73
N LEU A 111 -18.04 33.54 -9.81
CA LEU A 111 -18.37 32.55 -8.79
C LEU A 111 -17.23 32.49 -7.76
N GLY A 112 -17.58 32.36 -6.48
CA GLY A 112 -16.61 32.17 -5.41
C GLY A 112 -16.00 30.77 -5.42
N ASP A 113 -14.86 30.60 -4.72
CA ASP A 113 -14.17 29.30 -4.60
C ASP A 113 -15.08 28.17 -4.02
N GLU A 114 -16.13 28.53 -3.27
CA GLU A 114 -17.12 27.60 -2.70
C GLU A 114 -18.05 26.95 -3.73
N ALA A 115 -18.15 27.50 -4.94
CA ALA A 115 -18.96 26.95 -6.03
C ALA A 115 -18.24 25.83 -6.82
N VAL A 116 -16.95 25.59 -6.53
CA VAL A 116 -16.07 24.72 -7.29
C VAL A 116 -15.81 23.43 -6.53
N PHE A 117 -16.21 22.31 -7.12
CA PHE A 117 -15.99 20.98 -6.58
C PHE A 117 -15.07 20.17 -7.48
N TYR A 118 -14.19 19.38 -6.87
CA TYR A 118 -13.26 18.50 -7.57
C TYR A 118 -13.58 17.05 -7.24
N HIS A 119 -13.50 16.18 -8.23
CA HIS A 119 -13.64 14.74 -8.00
C HIS A 119 -12.33 14.18 -7.42
N SER A 120 -12.01 14.55 -6.18
CA SER A 120 -10.73 14.31 -5.51
C SER A 120 -10.33 12.84 -5.52
N LEU A 121 -11.28 11.92 -5.32
CA LEU A 121 -11.03 10.48 -5.33
C LEU A 121 -10.58 9.99 -6.73
N LEU A 122 -11.32 10.35 -7.78
CA LEU A 122 -10.98 10.02 -9.16
C LEU A 122 -9.65 10.66 -9.60
N LEU A 123 -9.44 11.94 -9.30
CA LEU A 123 -8.21 12.68 -9.59
C LEU A 123 -7.00 12.04 -8.91
N SER A 124 -7.13 11.62 -7.66
CA SER A 124 -6.06 10.93 -6.92
C SER A 124 -5.64 9.61 -7.60
N ARG A 125 -6.59 8.88 -8.22
CA ARG A 125 -6.29 7.66 -8.99
C ARG A 125 -5.57 7.94 -10.31
N TYR A 126 -5.73 9.15 -10.84
CA TYR A 126 -4.93 9.68 -11.96
C TYR A 126 -3.61 10.33 -11.53
N LEU A 127 -3.28 10.27 -10.24
CA LEU A 127 -2.11 10.90 -9.62
C LEU A 127 -2.14 12.43 -9.67
N VAL A 128 -3.32 13.03 -9.83
CA VAL A 128 -3.56 14.48 -9.76
C VAL A 128 -4.02 14.80 -8.35
N HIS A 129 -3.20 15.55 -7.61
CA HIS A 129 -3.43 15.87 -6.21
C HIS A 129 -3.56 17.38 -6.07
N ASP A 130 -4.39 17.81 -5.11
CA ASP A 130 -4.52 19.23 -4.80
C ASP A 130 -3.17 19.75 -4.27
N PRO A 131 -2.59 20.80 -4.88
CA PRO A 131 -1.35 21.40 -4.39
C PRO A 131 -1.45 22.04 -2.99
N LYS A 132 -2.67 22.30 -2.49
CA LYS A 132 -2.94 22.85 -1.16
C LYS A 132 -3.09 21.78 -0.07
N ASP A 133 -3.17 20.49 -0.44
CA ASP A 133 -3.31 19.40 0.53
C ASP A 133 -1.98 19.11 1.23
N ASP A 134 -1.96 19.31 2.56
CA ASP A 134 -0.78 19.17 3.42
C ASP A 134 -0.39 17.68 3.64
N GLU A 135 -1.25 16.71 3.26
CA GLU A 135 -1.06 15.28 3.55
C GLU A 135 -0.93 14.40 2.30
N PRO A 136 0.27 14.24 1.71
CA PRO A 136 0.46 13.33 0.59
C PRO A 136 0.21 11.86 1.02
N PRO A 137 -0.30 10.99 0.13
CA PRO A 137 -0.59 9.59 0.45
C PRO A 137 0.71 8.78 0.65
N LEU A 138 1.26 8.82 1.87
CA LEU A 138 2.51 8.16 2.29
C LEU A 138 2.49 6.64 2.03
N LEU A 139 1.31 6.02 2.01
CA LEU A 139 1.12 4.59 1.74
C LEU A 139 1.56 4.19 0.33
N LEU A 140 1.26 5.00 -0.70
CA LEU A 140 1.67 4.74 -2.07
C LEU A 140 3.19 4.81 -2.22
N THR A 141 3.81 5.82 -1.61
CA THR A 141 5.28 5.99 -1.60
C THR A 141 5.97 4.81 -0.92
N LEU A 142 5.40 4.31 0.18
CA LEU A 142 5.93 3.15 0.89
C LEU A 142 5.84 1.87 0.04
N TYR A 143 4.72 1.63 -0.63
CA TYR A 143 4.56 0.50 -1.56
C TYR A 143 5.59 0.56 -2.70
N LEU A 144 5.76 1.74 -3.32
CA LEU A 144 6.78 1.96 -4.35
C LEU A 144 8.20 1.72 -3.81
N GLY A 145 8.49 2.13 -2.58
CA GLY A 145 9.78 1.87 -1.92
C GLY A 145 10.10 0.37 -1.79
N ILE A 146 9.10 -0.42 -1.35
CA ILE A 146 9.23 -1.89 -1.25
C ILE A 146 9.43 -2.50 -2.64
N LEU A 147 8.66 -2.05 -3.63
CA LEU A 147 8.74 -2.52 -5.02
C LEU A 147 10.14 -2.31 -5.62
N ILE A 148 10.71 -1.12 -5.42
CA ILE A 148 12.06 -0.78 -5.88
C ILE A 148 13.10 -1.68 -5.20
N LEU A 149 12.98 -1.88 -3.89
CA LEU A 149 13.90 -2.73 -3.12
C LEU A 149 13.91 -4.17 -3.65
N VAL A 150 12.72 -4.74 -3.91
CA VAL A 150 12.60 -6.10 -4.45
C VAL A 150 13.13 -6.18 -5.88
N SER A 151 12.86 -5.16 -6.71
CA SER A 151 13.35 -5.09 -8.08
C SER A 151 14.89 -5.06 -8.14
N ILE A 152 15.53 -4.30 -7.24
CA ILE A 152 17.00 -4.29 -7.11
C ILE A 152 17.52 -5.68 -6.71
N SER A 153 16.83 -6.37 -5.78
CA SER A 153 17.20 -7.74 -5.39
C SER A 153 17.18 -8.69 -6.59
N LEU A 154 16.14 -8.65 -7.42
CA LEU A 154 16.01 -9.47 -8.63
C LEU A 154 17.11 -9.18 -9.67
N ILE A 155 17.43 -7.91 -9.90
CA ILE A 155 18.53 -7.50 -10.78
C ILE A 155 19.85 -8.14 -10.33
N LEU A 156 20.14 -8.11 -9.03
CA LEU A 156 21.36 -8.70 -8.49
C LEU A 156 21.42 -10.22 -8.66
N ILE A 157 20.28 -10.91 -8.57
CA ILE A 157 20.18 -12.37 -8.78
C ILE A 157 20.50 -12.74 -10.23
N ILE A 158 19.90 -12.03 -11.18
CA ILE A 158 20.14 -12.25 -12.62
C ILE A 158 21.61 -11.97 -12.94
N ARG A 159 22.14 -10.85 -12.42
CA ARG A 159 23.54 -10.48 -12.59
C ARG A 159 24.48 -11.55 -12.05
N ASN A 160 24.22 -12.09 -10.85
CA ASN A 160 25.06 -13.13 -10.25
C ASN A 160 25.07 -14.38 -11.13
N SER A 161 23.89 -14.80 -11.59
CA SER A 161 23.75 -15.96 -12.48
C SER A 161 24.54 -15.79 -13.78
N PHE A 162 24.50 -14.60 -14.40
CA PHE A 162 25.32 -14.30 -15.57
C PHE A 162 26.82 -14.24 -15.25
N GLU A 163 27.22 -13.60 -14.16
CA GLU A 163 28.63 -13.51 -13.75
C GLU A 163 29.23 -14.91 -13.55
N LEU A 164 28.47 -15.82 -12.95
CA LEU A 164 28.85 -17.22 -12.74
C LEU A 164 29.00 -17.97 -14.09
N SER A 165 28.02 -17.84 -14.98
CA SER A 165 28.02 -18.50 -16.31
C SER A 165 29.08 -17.95 -17.26
N MET A 166 29.33 -16.65 -17.23
CA MET A 166 30.31 -16.00 -18.10
C MET A 166 31.74 -16.25 -17.61
N ASN A 167 32.00 -16.17 -16.29
CA ASN A 167 33.33 -16.45 -15.72
C ASN A 167 33.80 -17.88 -15.96
N ALA A 168 32.90 -18.86 -16.03
CA ALA A 168 33.24 -20.25 -16.35
C ALA A 168 33.98 -20.40 -17.70
N ARG A 169 33.88 -19.40 -18.58
CA ARG A 169 34.48 -19.39 -19.93
C ARG A 169 35.57 -18.35 -20.11
N LEU A 170 36.04 -17.73 -19.03
CA LEU A 170 37.03 -16.66 -19.08
C LEU A 170 38.26 -17.07 -19.92
N HIS A 171 38.75 -18.30 -19.73
CA HIS A 171 39.91 -18.82 -20.45
C HIS A 171 39.67 -18.93 -21.97
N GLN A 172 38.51 -19.41 -22.39
CA GLN A 172 38.16 -19.53 -23.81
C GLN A 172 38.13 -18.16 -24.50
N PHE A 173 37.59 -17.15 -23.81
CA PHE A 173 37.63 -15.77 -24.30
C PHE A 173 39.04 -15.17 -24.28
N GLY A 174 39.90 -15.61 -23.36
CA GLY A 174 41.32 -15.30 -23.35
C GLY A 174 42.06 -15.79 -24.59
N ILE A 175 41.82 -17.05 -25.01
CA ILE A 175 42.37 -17.61 -26.25
C ILE A 175 41.85 -16.85 -27.47
N LEU A 176 40.54 -16.58 -27.54
CA LEU A 176 39.94 -15.83 -28.65
C LEU A 176 40.49 -14.42 -28.75
N SER A 177 40.69 -13.73 -27.61
CA SER A 177 41.33 -12.42 -27.58
C SER A 177 42.81 -12.48 -27.99
N GLY A 178 43.52 -13.56 -27.63
CA GLY A 178 44.89 -13.83 -28.07
C GLY A 178 45.01 -14.07 -29.59
N ILE A 179 43.96 -14.62 -30.22
CA ILE A 179 43.87 -14.80 -31.69
C ILE A 179 43.48 -13.49 -32.40
N GLY A 180 43.05 -12.45 -31.66
CA GLY A 180 42.71 -11.12 -32.20
C GLY A 180 41.25 -10.70 -32.04
N ALA A 181 40.44 -11.43 -31.27
CA ALA A 181 39.06 -11.00 -30.98
C ALA A 181 39.04 -9.69 -30.18
N THR A 182 38.30 -8.70 -30.67
CA THR A 182 38.19 -7.39 -29.99
C THR A 182 37.28 -7.48 -28.75
N PRO A 183 37.48 -6.64 -27.72
CA PRO A 183 36.59 -6.54 -26.58
C PRO A 183 35.11 -6.34 -26.97
N ARG A 184 34.86 -5.57 -28.04
CA ARG A 184 33.51 -5.36 -28.57
C ARG A 184 32.88 -6.64 -29.10
N GLN A 185 33.65 -7.48 -29.80
CA GLN A 185 33.17 -8.77 -30.32
C GLN A 185 32.83 -9.75 -29.18
N ILE A 186 33.68 -9.84 -28.14
CA ILE A 186 33.43 -10.68 -26.97
C ILE A 186 32.18 -10.21 -26.22
N LYS A 187 32.03 -8.89 -26.00
CA LYS A 187 30.86 -8.30 -25.35
C LYS A 187 29.57 -8.62 -26.12
N ILE A 188 29.56 -8.45 -27.45
CA ILE A 188 28.38 -8.72 -28.28
C ILE A 188 28.03 -10.21 -28.24
N CYS A 189 29.02 -11.10 -28.30
CA CYS A 189 28.78 -12.55 -28.19
C CYS A 189 28.11 -12.91 -26.85
N LEU A 190 28.63 -12.39 -25.73
CA LEU A 190 28.06 -12.62 -24.40
C LEU A 190 26.62 -12.08 -24.26
N LEU A 191 26.34 -10.91 -24.85
CA LEU A 191 25.00 -10.34 -24.84
C LEU A 191 24.02 -11.12 -25.73
N GLN A 192 24.48 -11.63 -26.88
CA GLN A 192 23.65 -12.49 -27.75
C GLN A 192 23.27 -13.80 -27.05
N GLU A 193 24.21 -14.40 -26.30
CA GLU A 193 23.92 -15.57 -25.47
C GLU A 193 22.94 -15.25 -24.34
N ALA A 194 23.09 -14.10 -23.69
CA ALA A 194 22.16 -13.67 -22.66
C ALA A 194 20.74 -13.53 -23.20
N VAL A 195 20.57 -12.93 -24.38
CA VAL A 195 19.27 -12.83 -25.06
C VAL A 195 18.71 -14.21 -25.37
N TYR A 196 19.51 -15.11 -25.95
CA TYR A 196 19.04 -16.46 -26.29
C TYR A 196 18.63 -17.28 -25.05
N LEU A 197 19.40 -17.17 -23.96
CA LEU A 197 19.11 -17.85 -22.70
C LEU A 197 17.88 -17.29 -22.00
N SER A 198 17.61 -16.00 -22.12
CA SER A 198 16.53 -15.32 -21.39
C SER A 198 15.23 -15.21 -22.17
N ALA A 199 15.24 -15.24 -23.50
CA ALA A 199 14.05 -15.02 -24.33
C ALA A 199 12.88 -15.96 -23.98
N LEU A 200 13.12 -17.28 -23.95
CA LEU A 200 12.06 -18.25 -23.62
C LEU A 200 11.62 -18.14 -22.14
N PRO A 201 12.54 -18.10 -21.15
CA PRO A 201 12.19 -17.84 -19.75
C PRO A 201 11.40 -16.56 -19.51
N MET A 202 11.71 -15.48 -20.24
CA MET A 202 11.00 -14.22 -20.12
C MET A 202 9.56 -14.34 -20.62
N LEU A 203 9.34 -15.01 -21.75
CA LEU A 203 7.99 -15.26 -22.27
C LEU A 203 7.18 -16.13 -21.31
N LEU A 204 7.75 -17.26 -20.88
CA LEU A 204 7.10 -18.16 -19.92
C LEU A 204 6.86 -17.48 -18.57
N GLY A 205 7.82 -16.69 -18.10
CA GLY A 205 7.70 -15.92 -16.87
C GLY A 205 6.58 -14.90 -16.97
N SER A 206 6.50 -14.15 -18.08
CA SER A 206 5.44 -13.17 -18.29
C SER A 206 4.06 -13.81 -18.24
N LEU A 207 3.86 -14.91 -18.98
CA LEU A 207 2.61 -15.68 -18.97
C LEU A 207 2.29 -16.26 -17.60
N ALA A 208 3.28 -16.79 -16.87
CA ALA A 208 3.10 -17.28 -15.52
C ALA A 208 2.69 -16.16 -14.55
N GLY A 209 3.28 -14.97 -14.67
CA GLY A 209 2.93 -13.80 -13.86
C GLY A 209 1.49 -13.35 -14.08
N VAL A 210 1.03 -13.34 -15.34
CA VAL A 210 -0.36 -13.09 -15.71
C VAL A 210 -1.29 -14.16 -15.12
N GLY A 211 -0.92 -15.45 -15.24
CA GLY A 211 -1.71 -16.55 -14.68
C GLY A 211 -1.82 -16.50 -13.15
N VAL A 212 -0.75 -16.14 -12.44
CA VAL A 212 -0.79 -15.94 -10.98
C VAL A 212 -1.64 -14.72 -10.63
N SER A 213 -1.56 -13.63 -11.40
CA SER A 213 -2.43 -12.45 -11.21
C SER A 213 -3.92 -12.80 -11.36
N PHE A 214 -4.26 -13.58 -12.39
CA PHE A 214 -5.61 -14.12 -12.59
C PHE A 214 -6.09 -14.92 -11.37
N CYS A 215 -5.24 -15.80 -10.82
CA CYS A 215 -5.55 -16.53 -9.59
C CYS A 215 -5.74 -15.61 -8.39
N ILE A 216 -4.96 -14.53 -8.26
CA ILE A 216 -5.09 -13.55 -7.18
C ILE A 216 -6.44 -12.84 -7.28
N ILE A 217 -6.85 -12.40 -8.47
CA ILE A 217 -8.13 -11.69 -8.66
C ILE A 217 -9.31 -12.64 -8.44
N GLY A 218 -9.21 -13.88 -8.89
CA GLY A 218 -10.19 -14.92 -8.54
C GLY A 218 -10.27 -15.17 -7.03
N ALA A 219 -9.14 -15.19 -6.33
CA ALA A 219 -9.11 -15.33 -4.87
C ALA A 219 -9.74 -14.11 -4.17
N VAL A 220 -9.45 -12.89 -4.65
CA VAL A 220 -10.08 -11.65 -4.16
C VAL A 220 -11.60 -11.74 -4.28
N ASN A 221 -12.13 -12.12 -5.44
CA ASN A 221 -13.58 -12.29 -5.63
C ASN A 221 -14.17 -13.38 -4.73
N LEU A 222 -13.46 -14.48 -4.53
CA LEU A 222 -13.89 -15.54 -3.61
C LEU A 222 -14.01 -15.05 -2.16
N PHE A 223 -13.01 -14.31 -1.67
CA PHE A 223 -13.03 -13.77 -0.31
C PHE A 223 -14.04 -12.63 -0.14
N ALA A 224 -14.45 -12.00 -1.23
CA ALA A 224 -15.28 -10.81 -1.23
C ALA A 224 -16.72 -11.03 -1.75
N LYS A 225 -17.12 -12.27 -2.03
CA LYS A 225 -18.38 -12.61 -2.69
C LYS A 225 -19.65 -12.10 -1.97
N ASP A 226 -19.59 -12.02 -0.64
CA ASP A 226 -20.75 -11.70 0.19
C ASP A 226 -20.66 -10.27 0.78
N LEU A 227 -19.88 -9.38 0.16
CA LEU A 227 -19.87 -7.95 0.49
C LEU A 227 -21.01 -7.25 -0.25
N PRO A 228 -21.99 -6.65 0.44
CA PRO A 228 -23.04 -5.84 -0.20
C PRO A 228 -22.42 -4.64 -0.92
N GLY A 229 -23.05 -4.19 -2.02
CA GLY A 229 -22.57 -3.08 -2.86
C GLY A 229 -21.32 -3.38 -3.72
N ARG A 230 -20.63 -4.50 -3.48
CA ARG A 230 -19.43 -4.86 -4.24
C ARG A 230 -19.78 -5.50 -5.58
N TYR A 231 -19.17 -5.02 -6.66
CA TYR A 231 -19.17 -5.72 -7.95
C TYR A 231 -17.94 -6.63 -8.11
N GLU A 232 -18.11 -7.70 -8.89
CA GLU A 232 -17.03 -8.66 -9.14
C GLU A 232 -15.90 -8.01 -9.94
N ALA A 233 -14.66 -8.15 -9.44
CA ALA A 233 -13.49 -7.67 -10.18
C ALA A 233 -13.28 -8.57 -11.40
N VAL A 234 -13.60 -8.08 -12.59
CA VAL A 234 -13.34 -8.81 -13.83
C VAL A 234 -11.87 -8.72 -14.16
N PHE A 235 -11.22 -9.85 -14.43
CA PHE A 235 -9.84 -9.85 -14.88
C PHE A 235 -9.73 -9.14 -16.23
N GLN A 236 -9.05 -7.99 -16.24
CA GLN A 236 -8.78 -7.22 -17.44
C GLN A 236 -7.29 -7.25 -17.74
N TYR A 237 -6.97 -7.34 -19.03
CA TYR A 237 -5.58 -7.39 -19.46
C TYR A 237 -5.37 -6.62 -20.75
N HIS A 238 -4.78 -5.43 -20.63
CA HIS A 238 -4.44 -4.61 -21.78
C HIS A 238 -3.10 -5.07 -22.41
N PRO A 239 -3.04 -5.28 -23.74
CA PRO A 239 -1.81 -5.74 -24.42
C PRO A 239 -0.60 -4.83 -24.20
N ALA A 240 -0.81 -3.53 -23.94
CA ALA A 240 0.27 -2.61 -23.61
C ALA A 240 1.03 -3.01 -22.34
N ILE A 241 0.37 -3.62 -21.34
CA ILE A 241 1.03 -4.07 -20.11
C ILE A 241 1.98 -5.23 -20.41
N LEU A 242 1.59 -6.15 -21.30
CA LEU A 242 2.47 -7.21 -21.78
C LEU A 242 3.69 -6.62 -22.49
N ALA A 243 3.48 -5.63 -23.35
CA ALA A 243 4.58 -4.95 -24.03
C ALA A 243 5.52 -4.24 -23.05
N ILE A 244 4.99 -3.47 -22.10
CA ILE A 244 5.76 -2.76 -21.07
C ILE A 244 6.54 -3.74 -20.20
N THR A 245 5.90 -4.80 -19.69
CA THR A 245 6.55 -5.80 -18.84
C THR A 245 7.64 -6.57 -19.57
N LEU A 246 7.43 -6.89 -20.86
CA LEU A 246 8.41 -7.58 -21.68
C LEU A 246 9.60 -6.68 -22.02
N VAL A 247 9.36 -5.41 -22.35
CA VAL A 247 10.42 -4.41 -22.58
C VAL A 247 11.20 -4.14 -21.30
N ALA A 248 10.52 -3.89 -20.18
CA ALA A 248 11.16 -3.68 -18.88
C ALA A 248 11.98 -4.90 -18.45
N SER A 249 11.46 -6.11 -18.65
CA SER A 249 12.20 -7.37 -18.41
C SER A 249 13.43 -7.48 -19.31
N ALA A 250 13.31 -7.16 -20.60
CA ALA A 250 14.41 -7.21 -21.55
C ALA A 250 15.53 -6.24 -21.15
N VAL A 251 15.16 -5.00 -20.80
CA VAL A 251 16.09 -3.98 -20.29
C VAL A 251 16.78 -4.48 -19.02
N THR A 252 16.02 -5.04 -18.08
CA THR A 252 16.52 -5.57 -16.80
C THR A 252 17.54 -6.69 -17.01
N VAL A 253 17.24 -7.66 -17.88
CA VAL A 253 18.13 -8.78 -18.21
C VAL A 253 19.37 -8.30 -18.94
N LEU A 254 19.22 -7.43 -19.94
CA LEU A 254 20.33 -6.89 -20.71
C LEU A 254 21.26 -6.08 -19.82
N PHE A 255 20.72 -5.21 -18.95
CA PHE A 255 21.50 -4.45 -17.98
C PHE A 255 22.25 -5.38 -17.01
N SER A 256 21.59 -6.43 -16.51
CA SER A 256 22.17 -7.41 -15.61
C SER A 256 23.31 -8.22 -16.25
N ALA A 257 23.18 -8.57 -17.54
CA ALA A 257 24.21 -9.27 -18.31
C ALA A 257 25.33 -8.32 -18.80
N TRP A 258 25.00 -7.04 -19.02
CA TRP A 258 25.94 -6.05 -19.54
C TRP A 258 27.08 -5.76 -18.57
N ILE A 259 26.79 -5.66 -17.27
CA ILE A 259 27.77 -5.43 -16.22
C ILE A 259 28.90 -6.49 -16.24
N PRO A 260 28.62 -7.81 -16.15
CA PRO A 260 29.67 -8.83 -16.22
C PRO A 260 30.28 -8.93 -17.62
N ALA A 261 29.51 -8.74 -18.71
CA ALA A 261 30.05 -8.80 -20.07
C ALA A 261 31.11 -7.73 -20.35
N VAL A 262 30.90 -6.49 -19.88
CA VAL A 262 31.91 -5.43 -20.00
C VAL A 262 33.15 -5.77 -19.21
N LYS A 263 32.97 -6.22 -17.96
CA LYS A 263 34.07 -6.63 -17.10
C LYS A 263 34.91 -7.72 -17.76
N LEU A 264 34.27 -8.75 -18.33
CA LEU A 264 34.97 -9.84 -19.00
C LEU A 264 35.66 -9.41 -20.29
N SER A 265 35.00 -8.60 -21.11
CA SER A 265 35.55 -8.17 -22.41
C SER A 265 36.84 -7.37 -22.30
N ARG A 266 37.13 -6.78 -21.13
CA ARG A 266 38.32 -5.96 -20.87
C ARG A 266 39.48 -6.74 -20.27
N ILE A 267 39.30 -8.03 -19.97
CA ILE A 267 40.36 -8.86 -19.40
C ILE A 267 41.36 -9.20 -20.52
N THR A 268 42.65 -9.02 -20.24
CA THR A 268 43.70 -9.27 -21.25
C THR A 268 43.90 -10.77 -21.50
N PRO A 269 44.40 -11.20 -22.68
CA PRO A 269 44.69 -12.60 -22.95
C PRO A 269 45.61 -13.23 -21.92
N LEU A 270 46.64 -12.48 -21.48
CA LEU A 270 47.57 -12.88 -20.42
C LEU A 270 46.89 -13.00 -19.06
N GLU A 271 45.92 -12.14 -18.71
CA GLU A 271 45.16 -12.29 -17.47
C GLU A 271 44.13 -13.43 -17.54
N ALA A 272 43.56 -13.71 -18.71
CA ALA A 272 42.56 -14.77 -18.91
C ALA A 272 43.18 -16.16 -19.01
N ILE A 273 44.36 -16.27 -19.65
CA ILE A 273 45.14 -17.51 -19.80
C ILE A 273 46.07 -17.69 -18.60
N GLY A 274 46.75 -16.63 -18.19
CA GLY A 274 47.74 -16.63 -17.11
C GLY A 274 47.17 -16.48 -15.71
N ASN A 275 45.85 -16.59 -15.52
CA ASN A 275 45.24 -16.61 -14.19
C ASN A 275 45.59 -17.91 -13.43
N SER A 276 46.83 -18.02 -12.96
CA SER A 276 47.22 -17.99 -11.55
C SER A 276 46.06 -17.73 -10.57
N GLY A 277 45.06 -18.61 -10.55
CA GLY A 277 43.70 -18.39 -10.05
C GLY A 277 43.53 -18.17 -8.55
N GLY A 278 44.01 -17.05 -8.02
CA GLY A 278 43.59 -16.54 -6.73
C GLY A 278 43.66 -15.03 -6.71
N LEU A 279 42.60 -14.39 -6.23
CA LEU A 279 42.69 -13.04 -5.69
C LEU A 279 43.70 -13.10 -4.53
N GLN A 280 44.99 -12.89 -4.82
CA GLN A 280 46.00 -12.82 -3.77
C GLN A 280 45.78 -11.51 -3.00
N LEU A 281 45.71 -11.60 -1.68
CA LEU A 281 45.78 -10.41 -0.84
C LEU A 281 47.13 -9.74 -1.08
N LYS A 282 47.14 -8.48 -1.55
CA LYS A 282 48.36 -7.68 -1.71
C LYS A 282 49.16 -7.53 -0.39
N LYS A 283 48.52 -7.75 0.77
CA LYS A 283 49.10 -7.87 2.12
C LYS A 283 48.20 -8.76 2.98
N GLU A 284 48.78 -9.69 3.74
CA GLU A 284 48.07 -10.42 4.79
C GLU A 284 47.56 -9.42 5.85
N LYS A 285 46.29 -9.52 6.21
CA LYS A 285 45.69 -8.68 7.25
C LYS A 285 45.10 -9.59 8.30
N HIS A 286 45.71 -9.60 9.48
CA HIS A 286 45.19 -10.35 10.63
C HIS A 286 43.70 -10.12 10.84
N SER A 287 43.00 -11.20 11.13
CA SER A 287 41.55 -11.23 11.38
C SER A 287 41.32 -11.48 12.87
N PRO A 288 41.59 -10.49 13.76
CA PRO A 288 41.70 -10.73 15.20
C PRO A 288 40.44 -11.39 15.79
N PHE A 289 39.26 -10.99 15.33
CA PHE A 289 37.99 -11.57 15.78
C PHE A 289 37.81 -13.05 15.36
N LEU A 290 38.13 -13.40 14.12
CA LEU A 290 37.97 -14.79 13.63
C LEU A 290 39.07 -15.71 14.16
N PHE A 291 40.29 -15.19 14.32
CA PHE A 291 41.37 -15.91 14.96
C PHE A 291 41.06 -16.19 16.44
N TRP A 292 40.49 -15.20 17.14
CA TRP A 292 40.07 -15.37 18.52
C TRP A 292 38.96 -16.42 18.68
N LEU A 293 37.97 -16.45 17.78
CA LEU A 293 36.83 -17.37 17.89
C LEU A 293 37.11 -18.79 17.36
N PHE A 294 37.98 -18.93 16.35
CA PHE A 294 38.18 -20.20 15.62
C PHE A 294 39.65 -20.55 15.33
N GLY A 295 40.62 -19.86 15.93
CA GLY A 295 42.04 -20.14 15.77
C GLY A 295 42.57 -19.93 14.35
N MET A 296 43.52 -20.77 13.94
CA MET A 296 44.17 -20.70 12.62
C MET A 296 43.18 -20.95 11.47
N GLU A 297 42.21 -21.86 11.64
CA GLU A 297 41.16 -22.09 10.66
C GLU A 297 40.30 -20.83 10.44
N GLY A 298 40.05 -20.06 11.51
CA GLY A 298 39.36 -18.77 11.45
C GLY A 298 40.15 -17.67 10.72
N GLU A 299 41.46 -17.65 10.90
CA GLU A 299 42.33 -16.70 10.20
C GLU A 299 42.41 -16.99 8.70
N LEU A 300 42.52 -18.27 8.31
CA LEU A 300 42.47 -18.70 6.92
C LEU A 300 41.13 -18.34 6.26
N ALA A 301 40.01 -18.64 6.93
CA ALA A 301 38.67 -18.24 6.48
C ALA A 301 38.55 -16.70 6.36
N GLY A 302 39.07 -15.96 7.34
CA GLY A 302 39.04 -14.49 7.34
C GLY A 302 39.86 -13.87 6.21
N ASN A 303 41.03 -14.42 5.93
CA ASN A 303 41.91 -13.98 4.84
C ASN A 303 41.26 -14.28 3.48
N ALA A 304 40.66 -15.45 3.31
CA ALA A 304 39.86 -15.78 2.13
C ALA A 304 38.70 -14.79 1.88
N LEU A 305 37.92 -14.48 2.92
CA LEU A 305 36.80 -13.53 2.83
C LEU A 305 37.29 -12.10 2.49
N LYS A 306 38.47 -11.68 2.98
CA LYS A 306 39.05 -10.37 2.67
C LYS A 306 39.63 -10.31 1.26
N ALA A 307 40.25 -11.38 0.80
CA ALA A 307 40.78 -11.50 -0.56
C ALA A 307 39.72 -11.25 -1.63
N GLN A 308 38.49 -11.71 -1.38
CA GLN A 308 37.37 -11.64 -2.33
C GLN A 308 36.29 -10.63 -1.96
N ARG A 309 36.64 -9.60 -1.18
CA ARG A 309 35.70 -8.61 -0.63
C ARG A 309 34.77 -7.98 -1.69
N LYS A 310 35.21 -7.80 -2.94
CA LYS A 310 34.36 -7.26 -4.02
C LYS A 310 33.24 -8.22 -4.43
N ALA A 311 33.56 -9.49 -4.69
CA ALA A 311 32.59 -10.50 -5.07
C ALA A 311 31.61 -10.79 -3.91
N LEU A 312 32.16 -10.92 -2.70
CA LEU A 312 31.38 -11.16 -1.48
C LEU A 312 30.46 -10.00 -1.09
N ARG A 313 30.81 -8.74 -1.41
CA ARG A 313 29.92 -7.59 -1.17
C ARG A 313 28.63 -7.68 -1.99
N ILE A 314 28.72 -8.07 -3.26
CA ILE A 314 27.56 -8.16 -4.15
C ILE A 314 26.65 -9.31 -3.69
N SER A 315 27.28 -10.44 -3.40
CA SER A 315 26.69 -11.64 -2.82
C SER A 315 25.95 -11.34 -1.50
N SER A 316 26.63 -10.67 -0.57
CA SER A 316 26.09 -10.25 0.72
C SER A 316 24.99 -9.19 0.58
N LEU A 317 25.10 -8.27 -0.37
CA LEU A 317 24.10 -7.22 -0.61
C LEU A 317 22.81 -7.81 -1.15
N SER A 318 22.90 -8.77 -2.07
CA SER A 318 21.72 -9.44 -2.62
C SER A 318 21.02 -10.30 -1.57
N LEU A 319 21.79 -10.95 -0.69
CA LEU A 319 21.24 -11.68 0.46
C LEU A 319 20.52 -10.74 1.44
N LEU A 320 21.17 -9.61 1.76
CA LEU A 320 20.63 -8.57 2.63
C LEU A 320 19.32 -8.02 2.07
N LEU A 321 19.27 -7.63 0.79
CA LEU A 321 18.07 -7.09 0.15
C LEU A 321 16.91 -8.08 0.13
N SER A 322 17.17 -9.37 -0.10
CA SER A 322 16.12 -10.37 -0.02
C SER A 322 15.56 -10.54 1.39
N PHE A 323 16.43 -10.62 2.40
CA PHE A 323 15.97 -10.73 3.79
C PHE A 323 15.28 -9.45 4.27
N LEU A 324 15.76 -8.29 3.84
CA LEU A 324 15.17 -6.98 4.14
C LEU A 324 13.79 -6.85 3.49
N GLY A 325 13.64 -7.18 2.21
CA GLY A 325 12.35 -7.14 1.50
C GLY A 325 11.33 -8.08 2.13
N PHE A 326 11.74 -9.30 2.49
CA PHE A 326 10.87 -10.24 3.22
C PHE A 326 10.43 -9.69 4.59
N SER A 327 11.38 -9.18 5.38
CA SER A 327 11.11 -8.68 6.73
C SER A 327 10.21 -7.43 6.71
N ILE A 328 10.47 -6.52 5.78
CA ILE A 328 9.64 -5.32 5.56
C ILE A 328 8.23 -5.71 5.12
N MET A 329 8.08 -6.65 4.18
CA MET A 329 6.76 -7.09 3.70
C MET A 329 5.91 -7.70 4.82
N LEU A 330 6.52 -8.50 5.70
CA LEU A 330 5.82 -9.06 6.88
C LEU A 330 5.41 -7.98 7.88
N CYS A 331 6.31 -7.04 8.18
CA CYS A 331 6.02 -5.93 9.07
C CYS A 331 4.91 -5.05 8.49
N PHE A 332 4.95 -4.78 7.18
CA PHE A 332 3.91 -4.06 6.45
C PHE A 332 2.56 -4.79 6.50
N THR A 333 2.54 -6.11 6.31
CA THR A 333 1.31 -6.91 6.41
C THR A 333 0.69 -6.82 7.80
N THR A 334 1.52 -6.88 8.84
CA THR A 334 1.09 -6.75 10.24
C THR A 334 0.56 -5.34 10.54
N LEU A 335 1.29 -4.32 10.08
CA LEU A 335 0.90 -2.92 10.22
C LEU A 335 -0.42 -2.63 9.50
N SER A 336 -0.56 -3.13 8.27
CA SER A 336 -1.79 -3.01 7.48
C SER A 336 -2.95 -3.69 8.20
N GLU A 337 -2.75 -4.88 8.77
CA GLU A 337 -3.80 -5.57 9.52
C GLU A 337 -4.26 -4.78 10.75
N ILE A 338 -3.32 -4.29 11.56
CA ILE A 338 -3.64 -3.45 12.74
C ILE A 338 -4.41 -2.22 12.26
N SER A 339 -3.93 -1.57 11.20
CA SER A 339 -4.60 -0.39 10.64
C SER A 339 -6.00 -0.68 10.09
N THR A 340 -6.25 -1.86 9.52
CA THR A 340 -7.59 -2.24 9.03
C THR A 340 -8.53 -2.63 10.19
N ARG A 341 -8.00 -3.16 11.30
CA ARG A 341 -8.83 -3.49 12.47
C ARG A 341 -9.34 -2.25 13.19
N GLU A 342 -8.54 -1.20 13.28
CA GLU A 342 -8.89 0.09 13.89
C GLU A 342 -9.76 0.98 12.98
N THR A 343 -10.52 0.38 12.06
CA THR A 343 -11.40 1.11 11.14
C THR A 343 -12.68 1.57 11.83
N TYR A 344 -13.35 2.54 11.20
CA TYR A 344 -14.68 3.04 11.57
C TYR A 344 -15.64 1.95 12.09
N PHE A 345 -15.70 0.81 11.37
CA PHE A 345 -16.56 -0.30 11.75
C PHE A 345 -16.29 -0.80 13.18
N ALA A 346 -15.04 -0.91 13.62
CA ALA A 346 -14.72 -1.38 14.96
C ALA A 346 -15.18 -0.41 16.06
N ARG A 347 -15.14 0.90 15.81
CA ARG A 347 -15.58 1.94 16.77
C ARG A 347 -17.09 1.96 16.94
N TYR A 348 -17.84 1.83 15.83
CA TYR A 348 -19.30 1.96 15.82
C TYR A 348 -20.03 0.62 15.71
N GLN A 349 -19.33 -0.52 15.79
CA GLN A 349 -20.00 -1.82 15.67
C GLN A 349 -21.11 -1.96 16.72
N ASP A 350 -20.97 -1.47 17.94
CA ASP A 350 -22.03 -1.66 18.95
C ASP A 350 -23.12 -0.57 18.94
N ALA A 351 -23.07 0.39 18.00
CA ALA A 351 -24.05 1.49 17.92
C ALA A 351 -25.35 1.11 17.19
N TRP A 352 -25.38 -0.03 16.50
CA TRP A 352 -26.48 -0.48 15.64
C TRP A 352 -26.52 -2.01 15.56
N ASP A 353 -27.67 -2.59 15.22
CA ASP A 353 -27.78 -4.00 14.85
C ASP A 353 -28.22 -4.16 13.39
N ILE A 354 -29.20 -3.35 12.98
CA ILE A 354 -29.63 -3.21 11.58
C ILE A 354 -29.59 -1.74 11.21
N MET A 355 -29.07 -1.48 10.02
CA MET A 355 -29.06 -0.16 9.39
C MET A 355 -29.89 -0.27 8.12
N ALA A 356 -30.95 0.51 8.00
CA ALA A 356 -31.70 0.60 6.75
C ALA A 356 -31.57 2.01 6.15
N THR A 357 -31.31 2.08 4.85
CA THR A 357 -31.21 3.31 4.09
C THR A 357 -32.39 3.38 3.15
N VAL A 358 -33.20 4.43 3.30
CA VAL A 358 -34.34 4.72 2.45
C VAL A 358 -33.92 5.77 1.43
N LYS A 359 -33.97 5.40 0.15
CA LYS A 359 -33.47 6.23 -0.95
C LYS A 359 -34.44 7.34 -1.32
N ASP A 360 -33.88 8.50 -1.67
CA ASP A 360 -34.61 9.66 -2.24
C ASP A 360 -35.87 10.04 -1.46
N THR A 361 -35.80 9.99 -0.14
CA THR A 361 -36.94 10.24 0.75
C THR A 361 -36.53 11.21 1.84
N ALA A 362 -37.14 12.38 1.85
CA ALA A 362 -36.95 13.36 2.91
C ALA A 362 -37.51 12.82 4.23
N ILE A 363 -36.88 13.18 5.35
CA ILE A 363 -37.29 12.69 6.67
C ILE A 363 -38.71 13.14 7.04
N GLU A 364 -39.17 14.28 6.51
CA GLU A 364 -40.53 14.78 6.64
C GLU A 364 -41.57 13.82 6.04
N ASP A 365 -41.22 13.13 4.96
CA ASP A 365 -42.10 12.24 4.21
C ASP A 365 -42.08 10.78 4.73
N PHE A 366 -41.25 10.49 5.74
CA PHE A 366 -41.12 9.13 6.28
C PHE A 366 -42.14 8.84 7.39
N GLU A 367 -43.14 7.99 7.10
CA GLU A 367 -44.27 7.75 8.01
C GLU A 367 -44.23 6.39 8.76
N LEU A 368 -43.32 5.47 8.40
CA LEU A 368 -43.34 4.09 8.91
C LEU A 368 -42.67 3.88 10.27
N THR A 369 -42.18 4.94 10.93
CA THR A 369 -41.49 4.86 12.24
C THR A 369 -42.31 4.10 13.29
N LYS A 370 -43.63 4.34 13.35
CA LYS A 370 -44.53 3.67 14.31
C LYS A 370 -44.77 2.21 13.98
N GLU A 371 -44.73 1.82 12.71
CA GLU A 371 -44.89 0.43 12.30
C GLU A 371 -43.66 -0.40 12.60
N LEU A 372 -42.47 0.15 12.35
CA LEU A 372 -41.20 -0.47 12.72
C LEU A 372 -41.14 -0.74 14.23
N ARG A 373 -41.55 0.23 15.07
CA ARG A 373 -41.58 0.06 16.53
C ARG A 373 -42.55 -1.03 17.04
N LYS A 374 -43.50 -1.49 16.23
CA LYS A 374 -44.41 -2.59 16.59
C LYS A 374 -43.76 -3.97 16.47
N ILE A 375 -42.63 -4.09 15.77
CA ILE A 375 -41.90 -5.35 15.64
C ILE A 375 -41.36 -5.75 17.01
N GLU A 376 -41.79 -6.89 17.55
CA GLU A 376 -41.55 -7.26 18.95
C GLU A 376 -40.06 -7.37 19.31
N SER A 377 -39.22 -7.78 18.37
CA SER A 377 -37.77 -7.93 18.58
C SER A 377 -37.00 -6.60 18.61
N ILE A 378 -37.60 -5.51 18.10
CA ILE A 378 -36.96 -4.20 18.05
C ILE A 378 -37.02 -3.53 19.42
N GLY A 379 -35.86 -3.11 19.94
CA GLY A 379 -35.73 -2.35 21.17
C GLY A 379 -35.78 -0.84 20.92
N GLU A 380 -35.09 -0.37 19.89
CA GLU A 380 -35.00 1.04 19.54
C GLU A 380 -34.96 1.25 18.03
N VAL A 381 -35.67 2.28 17.57
CA VAL A 381 -35.65 2.77 16.19
C VAL A 381 -35.31 4.25 16.24
N THR A 382 -34.28 4.65 15.52
CA THR A 382 -33.90 6.06 15.33
C THR A 382 -33.90 6.36 13.85
N VAL A 383 -34.75 7.29 13.42
CA VAL A 383 -34.78 7.78 12.04
C VAL A 383 -34.06 9.12 12.00
N TYR A 384 -33.13 9.27 11.07
CA TYR A 384 -32.36 10.49 10.94
C TYR A 384 -31.95 10.76 9.49
N GLN A 385 -31.71 12.03 9.19
CA GLN A 385 -31.20 12.50 7.91
C GLN A 385 -30.13 13.54 8.16
N LYS A 386 -29.16 13.64 7.25
CA LYS A 386 -28.06 14.59 7.37
C LYS A 386 -28.26 15.74 6.39
N ALA A 387 -27.86 16.92 6.82
CA ALA A 387 -27.79 18.12 6.01
C ALA A 387 -26.47 18.84 6.31
N GLN A 388 -26.03 19.67 5.37
CA GLN A 388 -24.80 20.44 5.51
C GLN A 388 -25.13 21.92 5.61
N GLY A 389 -24.30 22.65 6.34
CA GLY A 389 -24.45 24.07 6.53
C GLY A 389 -23.18 24.69 7.07
N THR A 390 -23.21 26.01 7.24
CA THR A 390 -22.16 26.75 7.93
C THR A 390 -22.77 27.63 9.01
N THR A 391 -21.99 27.96 10.03
CA THR A 391 -22.38 28.93 11.06
C THR A 391 -21.23 29.90 11.26
N ILE A 392 -21.57 31.12 11.64
CA ILE A 392 -20.59 32.15 11.96
C ILE A 392 -20.51 32.26 13.48
N ILE A 393 -19.32 32.14 14.03
CA ILE A 393 -19.07 32.30 15.47
C ILE A 393 -18.14 33.50 15.74
N PRO A 394 -18.44 34.35 16.73
CA PRO A 394 -17.55 35.42 17.15
C PRO A 394 -16.21 34.88 17.70
N MET A 395 -15.10 35.56 17.48
CA MET A 395 -13.78 35.09 17.93
C MET A 395 -13.68 34.89 19.45
N ASP A 396 -14.42 35.65 20.23
CA ASP A 396 -14.48 35.59 21.70
C ASP A 396 -15.39 34.47 22.23
N SER A 397 -16.20 33.85 21.38
CA SER A 397 -17.05 32.71 21.73
C SER A 397 -16.30 31.38 21.85
N GLN A 398 -15.01 31.31 21.46
CA GLN A 398 -14.18 30.13 21.63
C GLN A 398 -14.01 29.76 23.11
N SER A 399 -13.99 28.46 23.41
CA SER A 399 -13.77 27.95 24.77
C SER A 399 -12.38 28.33 25.32
N ASN A 400 -12.23 28.36 26.65
CA ASN A 400 -10.95 28.68 27.28
C ASN A 400 -9.90 27.59 27.00
N GLU A 401 -10.34 26.35 26.90
CA GLU A 401 -9.54 25.18 26.57
C GLU A 401 -9.00 25.25 25.14
N LEU A 402 -9.85 25.61 24.17
CA LEU A 402 -9.43 25.81 22.78
C LEU A 402 -8.46 26.99 22.66
N LEU A 403 -8.73 28.09 23.37
CA LEU A 403 -7.82 29.24 23.42
C LEU A 403 -6.45 28.88 24.03
N ALA A 404 -6.39 27.95 24.99
CA ALA A 404 -5.14 27.46 25.55
C ALA A 404 -4.29 26.66 24.55
N LEU A 405 -4.91 26.06 23.53
CA LEU A 405 -4.23 25.39 22.41
C LEU A 405 -3.73 26.37 21.34
N GLY A 406 -4.11 27.66 21.42
CA GLY A 406 -3.83 28.67 20.40
C GLY A 406 -5.05 29.07 19.57
N GLY A 407 -6.26 28.66 19.96
CA GLY A 407 -7.51 28.92 19.27
C GLY A 407 -7.74 27.96 18.09
N LEU A 408 -8.87 28.14 17.39
CA LEU A 408 -9.24 27.30 16.24
C LEU A 408 -8.14 27.27 15.17
N ARG A 409 -7.41 28.37 14.97
CA ARG A 409 -6.32 28.47 13.99
C ARG A 409 -5.17 27.50 14.23
N ALA A 410 -4.96 27.10 15.49
CA ALA A 410 -3.90 26.18 15.86
C ALA A 410 -4.27 24.72 15.56
N VAL A 411 -5.57 24.38 15.64
CA VAL A 411 -6.07 23.02 15.44
C VAL A 411 -6.61 22.79 14.02
N ASP A 412 -7.21 23.81 13.41
CA ASP A 412 -7.72 23.84 12.05
C ASP A 412 -7.04 24.95 11.23
N LYS A 413 -6.12 24.56 10.36
CA LYS A 413 -5.41 25.49 9.47
C LYS A 413 -6.28 25.97 8.31
N ALA A 414 -7.36 25.25 7.98
CA ALA A 414 -8.26 25.56 6.87
C ALA A 414 -9.42 26.47 7.31
N ALA A 415 -9.56 26.74 8.61
CA ALA A 415 -10.60 27.63 9.14
C ALA A 415 -10.57 29.01 8.48
N GLU A 416 -11.74 29.47 8.04
CA GLU A 416 -11.93 30.76 7.39
C GLU A 416 -12.21 31.86 8.41
N TYR A 417 -11.43 32.94 8.32
CA TYR A 417 -11.55 34.10 9.21
C TYR A 417 -12.05 35.30 8.41
N GLY A 418 -13.20 35.85 8.80
CA GLY A 418 -13.74 37.08 8.23
C GLY A 418 -12.93 38.32 8.66
N GLU A 419 -13.06 39.40 7.90
CA GLU A 419 -12.31 40.66 8.11
C GLU A 419 -12.63 41.35 9.46
N LEU A 420 -13.77 41.03 10.07
CA LEU A 420 -14.30 41.65 11.30
C LEU A 420 -14.12 40.82 12.58
N GLY A 421 -13.33 39.74 12.54
CA GLY A 421 -13.13 38.86 13.70
C GLY A 421 -14.24 37.82 13.88
N GLU A 422 -14.93 37.50 12.80
CA GLU A 422 -15.88 36.40 12.70
C GLU A 422 -15.16 35.15 12.16
N ILE A 423 -15.55 33.98 12.65
CA ILE A 423 -15.01 32.71 12.19
C ILE A 423 -16.15 31.95 11.51
N LYS A 424 -16.00 31.65 10.23
CA LYS A 424 -16.94 30.79 9.50
C LYS A 424 -16.52 29.35 9.76
N VAL A 425 -17.42 28.58 10.35
CA VAL A 425 -17.19 27.17 10.66
C VAL A 425 -18.28 26.32 10.03
N LYS A 426 -17.91 25.10 9.62
CA LYS A 426 -18.90 24.15 9.13
C LYS A 426 -19.88 23.79 10.25
N ALA A 427 -21.14 23.63 9.88
CA ALA A 427 -22.23 23.26 10.77
C ALA A 427 -22.97 22.04 10.21
N PRO A 428 -22.45 20.81 10.40
CA PRO A 428 -23.16 19.61 10.01
C PRO A 428 -24.46 19.48 10.81
N ILE A 429 -25.57 19.18 10.13
CA ILE A 429 -26.89 19.11 10.75
C ILE A 429 -27.36 17.66 10.68
N VAL A 430 -27.81 17.13 11.83
CA VAL A 430 -28.46 15.83 11.92
C VAL A 430 -29.90 16.03 12.35
N VAL A 431 -30.81 15.79 11.42
CA VAL A 431 -32.25 15.85 11.64
C VAL A 431 -32.71 14.51 12.20
N LEU A 432 -33.34 14.52 13.38
CA LEU A 432 -33.85 13.34 14.07
C LEU A 432 -35.38 13.33 14.04
N ASP A 433 -36.00 12.14 14.01
CA ASP A 433 -37.43 12.05 14.30
C ASP A 433 -37.74 12.58 15.71
N ASN A 434 -38.90 13.19 15.87
CA ASN A 434 -39.28 13.88 17.11
C ASN A 434 -39.17 12.98 18.36
N GLU A 435 -39.54 11.70 18.26
CA GLU A 435 -39.47 10.77 19.40
C GLU A 435 -38.01 10.43 19.75
N SER A 436 -37.14 10.24 18.75
CA SER A 436 -35.72 10.03 18.95
C SER A 436 -35.01 11.27 19.50
N PHE A 437 -35.37 12.46 19.04
CA PHE A 437 -34.82 13.72 19.56
C PHE A 437 -35.15 13.89 21.05
N LEU A 438 -36.41 13.71 21.45
CA LEU A 438 -36.83 13.81 22.85
C LEU A 438 -36.14 12.78 23.75
N LYS A 439 -35.92 11.56 23.21
CA LYS A 439 -35.16 10.53 23.91
C LYS A 439 -33.70 10.95 24.09
N TYR A 440 -33.09 11.52 23.05
CA TYR A 440 -31.74 12.06 23.14
C TYR A 440 -31.63 13.17 24.18
N CYS A 441 -32.57 14.14 24.22
CA CYS A 441 -32.63 15.15 25.30
C CYS A 441 -32.63 14.49 26.69
N SER A 442 -33.42 13.42 26.85
CA SER A 442 -33.50 12.68 28.11
C SER A 442 -32.20 11.95 28.46
N GLN A 443 -31.48 11.42 27.47
CA GLN A 443 -30.19 10.73 27.65
C GLN A 443 -29.11 11.68 28.18
N ILE A 444 -29.04 12.90 27.64
CA ILE A 444 -28.07 13.92 28.07
C ILE A 444 -28.54 14.74 29.28
N GLY A 445 -29.70 14.41 29.86
CA GLY A 445 -30.22 15.00 31.10
C GLY A 445 -30.86 16.39 30.96
N ILE A 446 -31.30 16.76 29.76
CA ILE A 446 -31.96 18.05 29.46
C ILE A 446 -33.47 17.88 29.33
N THR A 447 -34.24 18.92 29.66
CA THR A 447 -35.70 18.92 29.52
C THR A 447 -36.10 18.69 28.06
N PRO A 448 -36.83 17.62 27.73
CA PRO A 448 -37.22 17.34 26.36
C PRO A 448 -38.10 18.45 25.79
N SER A 449 -37.66 19.06 24.69
CA SER A 449 -38.37 20.12 23.97
C SER A 449 -38.21 19.91 22.47
N LEU A 450 -39.20 20.34 21.68
CA LEU A 450 -39.14 20.32 20.21
C LEU A 450 -38.97 21.73 19.62
N GLU A 451 -38.66 22.72 20.46
CA GLU A 451 -38.60 24.14 20.08
C GLU A 451 -37.19 24.61 19.67
N GLY A 452 -36.21 23.71 19.65
CA GLY A 452 -34.82 24.04 19.31
C GLY A 452 -33.93 22.82 19.08
N GLY A 453 -32.63 23.07 18.90
CA GLY A 453 -31.60 22.06 18.64
C GLY A 453 -30.63 21.87 19.79
N ILE A 454 -29.85 20.79 19.73
CA ILE A 454 -28.72 20.51 20.63
C ILE A 454 -27.43 20.64 19.84
N VAL A 455 -26.45 21.35 20.38
CA VAL A 455 -25.16 21.58 19.72
C VAL A 455 -24.08 20.68 20.32
N LEU A 456 -23.35 19.96 19.46
CA LEU A 456 -22.21 19.15 19.86
C LEU A 456 -20.99 20.06 20.06
N ASN A 457 -20.74 20.42 21.31
CA ASN A 457 -19.67 21.32 21.73
C ASN A 457 -18.35 20.57 21.93
N LYS A 458 -17.78 20.06 20.85
CA LYS A 458 -16.46 19.41 20.90
C LYS A 458 -15.67 19.69 19.63
N VAL A 459 -14.36 19.89 19.78
CA VAL A 459 -13.41 20.07 18.69
C VAL A 459 -12.17 19.21 18.95
N TRP A 460 -11.61 18.63 17.90
CA TRP A 460 -10.45 17.76 18.03
C TRP A 460 -9.18 18.56 18.40
N ASP A 461 -8.49 18.16 19.46
CA ASP A 461 -7.15 18.66 19.79
C ASP A 461 -6.10 17.96 18.92
N SER A 462 -5.90 18.47 17.70
CA SER A 462 -4.87 17.96 16.78
C SER A 462 -3.43 18.35 17.17
N VAL A 463 -3.25 19.21 18.17
CA VAL A 463 -1.93 19.62 18.67
C VAL A 463 -1.35 18.56 19.60
N ASN A 464 -2.17 18.02 20.51
CA ASN A 464 -1.72 17.04 21.51
C ASN A 464 -2.22 15.62 21.27
N SER A 465 -3.18 15.39 20.36
CA SER A 465 -3.72 14.06 20.07
C SER A 465 -3.65 13.69 18.59
N ASP A 466 -3.56 12.38 18.31
CA ASP A 466 -3.49 11.85 16.95
C ASP A 466 -4.88 11.46 16.42
N TYR A 467 -5.00 11.27 15.10
CA TYR A 467 -6.28 10.98 14.45
C TYR A 467 -6.89 9.62 14.85
N ARG A 468 -6.10 8.69 15.39
CA ARG A 468 -6.58 7.38 15.88
C ARG A 468 -7.11 7.48 17.31
N HIS A 469 -6.47 8.29 18.13
CA HIS A 469 -6.84 8.52 19.53
C HIS A 469 -7.17 9.98 19.77
N ARG A 470 -8.22 10.45 19.09
CA ARG A 470 -8.65 11.85 19.17
C ARG A 470 -9.07 12.20 20.59
N SER A 471 -8.45 13.23 21.14
CA SER A 471 -8.90 13.91 22.35
C SER A 471 -9.68 15.15 21.96
N TYR A 472 -10.80 15.40 22.63
CA TYR A 472 -11.67 16.53 22.31
C TYR A 472 -11.66 17.54 23.45
N VAL A 473 -11.71 18.82 23.09
CA VAL A 473 -11.94 19.94 24.01
C VAL A 473 -13.26 20.63 23.64
N PRO A 474 -13.89 21.40 24.55
CA PRO A 474 -15.04 22.22 24.20
C PRO A 474 -14.69 23.16 23.03
N PHE A 475 -15.60 23.32 22.07
CA PHE A 475 -15.38 24.20 20.92
C PHE A 475 -15.66 25.66 21.32
N VAL A 476 -16.89 25.92 21.76
CA VAL A 476 -17.42 27.24 22.09
C VAL A 476 -17.78 27.34 23.58
N LYS A 477 -17.93 28.57 24.07
CA LYS A 477 -18.54 28.88 25.36
C LYS A 477 -20.04 28.61 25.28
N GLU A 478 -20.61 28.18 26.39
CA GLU A 478 -22.03 27.78 26.49
C GLU A 478 -22.95 28.97 26.84
N ASP A 479 -22.63 30.16 26.33
CA ASP A 479 -23.32 31.42 26.66
C ASP A 479 -24.31 31.89 25.59
N THR A 480 -24.16 31.43 24.35
CA THR A 480 -25.07 31.72 23.24
C THR A 480 -26.31 30.82 23.27
N LYS A 481 -27.49 31.41 23.10
CA LYS A 481 -28.79 30.68 23.08
C LYS A 481 -29.37 30.51 21.69
N GLU A 482 -28.73 31.10 20.70
CA GLU A 482 -29.16 31.13 19.32
C GLU A 482 -27.95 30.83 18.43
N SER A 483 -28.18 30.04 17.39
CA SER A 483 -27.21 29.71 16.35
C SER A 483 -27.83 30.09 15.02
N ILE A 484 -27.07 30.75 14.14
CA ILE A 484 -27.53 31.11 12.80
C ILE A 484 -26.88 30.14 11.81
N LEU A 485 -27.71 29.34 11.14
CA LEU A 485 -27.28 28.34 10.17
C LEU A 485 -27.45 28.87 8.75
N PHE A 486 -26.41 28.77 7.93
CA PHE A 486 -26.44 29.18 6.55
C PHE A 486 -26.28 27.98 5.62
N GLY A 487 -26.97 27.99 4.48
CA GLY A 487 -26.74 27.02 3.41
C GLY A 487 -25.33 27.13 2.83
N LEU A 488 -24.85 26.06 2.19
CA LEU A 488 -23.54 26.07 1.50
C LEU A 488 -23.49 27.21 0.47
N GLY A 489 -22.44 28.05 0.52
CA GLY A 489 -22.27 29.19 -0.39
C GLY A 489 -23.16 30.42 -0.13
N ASN A 490 -24.04 30.38 0.88
CA ASN A 490 -24.90 31.51 1.24
C ASN A 490 -24.45 32.11 2.58
N THR A 491 -24.36 33.44 2.68
CA THR A 491 -23.98 34.14 3.93
C THR A 491 -24.96 35.22 4.34
N GLU A 492 -26.02 35.46 3.56
CA GLU A 492 -26.95 36.57 3.79
C GLU A 492 -28.29 36.11 4.39
N ASN A 493 -28.80 34.94 3.98
CA ASN A 493 -30.07 34.38 4.48
C ASN A 493 -29.80 33.16 5.37
N GLY A 494 -29.56 33.42 6.66
CA GLY A 494 -29.39 32.38 7.67
C GLY A 494 -30.70 32.01 8.37
N ALA A 495 -30.85 30.74 8.72
CA ALA A 495 -31.91 30.21 9.57
C ALA A 495 -31.54 30.38 11.05
N GLU A 496 -32.39 31.07 11.82
CA GLU A 496 -32.23 31.18 13.26
C GLU A 496 -32.68 29.88 13.96
N LEU A 497 -31.77 29.28 14.74
CA LEU A 497 -32.01 28.08 15.52
C LEU A 497 -31.82 28.35 17.01
N SER A 498 -32.85 28.11 17.80
CA SER A 498 -32.73 28.15 19.27
C SER A 498 -31.90 26.97 19.77
N VAL A 499 -30.87 27.26 20.57
CA VAL A 499 -29.99 26.25 21.17
C VAL A 499 -30.54 25.87 22.54
N LEU A 500 -31.03 24.63 22.66
CA LEU A 500 -31.53 24.09 23.92
C LEU A 500 -30.40 23.80 24.90
N ALA A 501 -29.28 23.27 24.38
CA ALA A 501 -28.08 22.99 25.15
C ALA A 501 -26.85 22.69 24.29
N TYR A 502 -25.69 22.81 24.93
CA TYR A 502 -24.41 22.30 24.45
C TYR A 502 -24.09 20.97 25.14
N THR A 503 -23.53 20.01 24.39
CA THR A 503 -23.16 18.69 24.91
C THR A 503 -21.86 18.21 24.27
N GLN A 504 -21.10 17.37 24.97
CA GLN A 504 -19.95 16.65 24.38
C GLN A 504 -20.32 15.23 23.93
N GLU A 505 -21.48 14.74 24.36
CA GLU A 505 -22.01 13.42 24.02
C GLU A 505 -22.94 13.54 22.81
N ALA A 506 -22.67 12.78 21.76
CA ALA A 506 -23.52 12.68 20.59
C ALA A 506 -24.57 11.55 20.80
N PRO A 507 -25.72 11.59 20.11
CA PRO A 507 -26.62 10.45 20.08
C PRO A 507 -25.87 9.24 19.50
N ALA A 508 -26.19 8.04 19.99
CA ALA A 508 -25.56 6.82 19.53
C ALA A 508 -25.97 6.51 18.07
N LEU A 509 -25.32 7.13 17.09
CA LEU A 509 -25.56 6.87 15.67
C LEU A 509 -24.34 6.16 15.05
N ARG A 510 -24.56 5.49 13.92
CA ARG A 510 -23.46 5.01 13.07
C ARG A 510 -23.03 6.17 12.17
N GLU A 511 -22.51 7.24 12.79
CA GLU A 511 -21.98 8.43 12.09
C GLU A 511 -20.65 8.90 12.70
N GLU A 512 -19.77 9.40 11.84
CA GLU A 512 -18.60 10.17 12.23
C GLU A 512 -18.85 11.64 11.92
N TYR A 513 -18.53 12.50 12.88
CA TYR A 513 -18.77 13.93 12.80
C TYR A 513 -17.48 14.64 12.40
N GLU A 514 -17.59 15.74 11.67
CA GLU A 514 -16.42 16.55 11.29
C GLU A 514 -15.65 17.03 12.53
N ASP A 515 -14.32 16.94 12.49
CA ASP A 515 -13.46 17.19 13.65
C ASP A 515 -13.41 18.67 14.07
N TYR A 516 -13.69 19.58 13.13
CA TYR A 516 -13.68 21.05 13.31
C TYR A 516 -15.03 21.69 12.95
N GLY A 517 -16.09 20.89 12.83
CA GLY A 517 -17.45 21.37 12.60
C GLY A 517 -18.24 21.49 13.90
N LEU A 518 -19.13 22.47 13.99
CA LEU A 518 -20.07 22.61 15.10
C LEU A 518 -21.36 21.87 14.73
N VAL A 519 -21.55 20.64 15.22
CA VAL A 519 -22.67 19.79 14.78
C VAL A 519 -23.96 20.15 15.51
N HIS A 520 -25.07 20.24 14.77
CA HIS A 520 -26.40 20.52 15.30
C HIS A 520 -27.31 19.30 15.16
N PHE A 521 -27.84 18.82 16.28
CA PHE A 521 -28.92 17.84 16.31
C PHE A 521 -30.25 18.58 16.43
N ILE A 522 -31.17 18.36 15.51
CA ILE A 522 -32.47 19.05 15.51
C ILE A 522 -33.61 18.06 15.28
N PRO A 523 -34.81 18.30 15.84
CA PRO A 523 -35.99 17.50 15.52
C PRO A 523 -36.54 17.86 14.14
N VAL A 524 -37.18 16.89 13.47
CA VAL A 524 -37.83 17.10 12.17
C VAL A 524 -38.84 18.27 12.18
N SER A 525 -39.53 18.50 13.31
CA SER A 525 -40.46 19.64 13.44
C SER A 525 -39.79 21.02 13.36
N VAL A 526 -38.53 21.14 13.78
CA VAL A 526 -37.76 22.38 13.63
C VAL A 526 -37.23 22.47 12.20
N TRP A 527 -36.75 21.34 11.67
CA TRP A 527 -36.23 21.23 10.32
C TRP A 527 -37.24 21.68 9.26
N GLU A 528 -38.51 21.26 9.35
CA GLU A 528 -39.60 21.69 8.46
C GLU A 528 -39.72 23.22 8.32
N ASN A 529 -39.32 23.99 9.35
CA ASN A 529 -39.39 25.44 9.33
C ASN A 529 -38.16 26.11 8.70
N ILE A 530 -37.00 25.43 8.72
CA ILE A 530 -35.71 26.01 8.32
C ILE A 530 -35.10 25.39 7.07
N SER A 531 -35.58 24.21 6.63
CA SER A 531 -35.01 23.43 5.52
C SER A 531 -34.97 24.23 4.20
N HIS A 532 -36.01 25.01 3.92
CA HIS A 532 -36.10 25.87 2.73
C HIS A 532 -35.01 26.93 2.63
N GLN A 533 -34.36 27.31 3.74
CA GLN A 533 -33.30 28.33 3.78
C GLN A 533 -31.89 27.71 3.63
N LEU A 534 -31.74 26.41 3.89
CA LEU A 534 -30.45 25.72 3.95
C LEU A 534 -30.10 24.97 2.66
N GLY A 535 -31.10 24.56 1.87
CA GLY A 535 -30.97 24.09 0.49
C GLY A 535 -30.20 22.78 0.25
N SER A 536 -29.39 22.30 1.20
CA SER A 536 -28.48 21.16 1.03
C SER A 536 -28.76 20.04 2.03
N VAL A 537 -29.53 19.05 1.60
CA VAL A 537 -29.93 17.86 2.38
C VAL A 537 -29.41 16.63 1.65
N GLU A 538 -28.86 15.67 2.38
CA GLU A 538 -28.61 14.36 1.79
C GLU A 538 -29.95 13.72 1.37
N ALA A 539 -30.03 13.14 0.17
CA ALA A 539 -31.28 12.61 -0.38
C ALA A 539 -31.84 11.41 0.41
N ASP A 540 -30.98 10.70 1.13
CA ASP A 540 -31.30 9.43 1.79
C ASP A 540 -31.66 9.63 3.26
N CYS A 541 -32.68 8.89 3.71
CA CYS A 541 -33.07 8.80 5.11
C CYS A 541 -32.51 7.52 5.74
N MET A 542 -31.91 7.65 6.93
CA MET A 542 -31.22 6.58 7.64
C MET A 542 -32.05 6.09 8.83
N ILE A 543 -32.21 4.77 8.95
CA ILE A 543 -33.01 4.12 10.00
C ILE A 543 -32.13 3.16 10.78
N ARG A 544 -31.72 3.60 11.98
CA ARG A 544 -30.91 2.81 12.90
C ARG A 544 -31.81 1.98 13.81
N ILE A 545 -31.55 0.68 13.88
CA ILE A 545 -32.33 -0.26 14.68
C ILE A 545 -31.41 -0.99 15.65
N LEU A 546 -31.82 -1.05 16.92
CA LEU A 546 -31.22 -1.90 17.95
C LEU A 546 -32.21 -2.97 18.38
N ALA A 547 -31.75 -4.22 18.44
CA ALA A 547 -32.54 -5.33 18.93
C ALA A 547 -32.67 -5.26 20.47
N LYS A 548 -33.76 -5.80 21.03
CA LYS A 548 -33.95 -5.85 22.50
C LYS A 548 -32.88 -6.70 23.22
N GLN A 549 -32.35 -7.71 22.54
CA GLN A 549 -31.31 -8.59 23.04
C GLN A 549 -30.19 -8.66 22.00
N LYS A 550 -28.98 -9.01 22.45
CA LYS A 550 -27.88 -9.28 21.50
C LYS A 550 -28.21 -10.57 20.75
N GLU A 551 -28.74 -10.41 19.56
CA GLU A 551 -29.22 -11.48 18.68
C GLU A 551 -28.06 -12.19 17.97
N ALA A 552 -28.25 -13.49 17.68
CA ALA A 552 -27.37 -14.26 16.81
C ALA A 552 -27.54 -13.83 15.33
N LEU A 553 -26.63 -14.26 14.43
CA LEU A 553 -26.69 -13.90 13.00
C LEU A 553 -28.05 -14.25 12.38
N GLU A 554 -28.56 -15.44 12.66
CA GLU A 554 -29.84 -15.94 12.15
C GLU A 554 -31.03 -15.12 12.66
N GLU A 555 -30.99 -14.69 13.93
CA GLU A 555 -32.02 -13.86 14.54
C GLU A 555 -32.01 -12.46 13.92
N LEU A 556 -30.83 -11.84 13.79
CA LEU A 556 -30.71 -10.54 13.13
C LEU A 556 -31.11 -10.58 11.65
N LYS A 557 -30.91 -11.70 10.95
CA LYS A 557 -31.42 -11.87 9.57
C LYS A 557 -32.93 -11.90 9.53
N VAL A 558 -33.57 -12.60 10.47
CA VAL A 558 -35.05 -12.61 10.58
C VAL A 558 -35.56 -11.21 10.90
N LEU A 559 -34.87 -10.48 11.78
CA LEU A 559 -35.20 -9.10 12.10
C LEU A 559 -35.02 -8.17 10.90
N GLU A 560 -33.93 -8.33 10.15
CA GLU A 560 -33.66 -7.59 8.91
C GLU A 560 -34.75 -7.86 7.85
N GLU A 561 -35.14 -9.12 7.65
CA GLU A 561 -36.23 -9.48 6.74
C GLU A 561 -37.57 -8.86 7.19
N ALA A 562 -37.85 -8.84 8.49
CA ALA A 562 -39.06 -8.22 9.03
C ALA A 562 -39.08 -6.69 8.83
N VAL A 563 -37.95 -6.02 9.04
CA VAL A 563 -37.79 -4.58 8.78
C VAL A 563 -37.99 -4.29 7.29
N MET A 564 -37.34 -5.04 6.42
CA MET A 564 -37.45 -4.84 4.97
C MET A 564 -38.84 -5.17 4.43
N ALA A 565 -39.57 -6.11 5.05
CA ALA A 565 -40.96 -6.38 4.70
C ALA A 565 -41.90 -5.19 4.99
N VAL A 566 -41.58 -4.36 5.97
CA VAL A 566 -42.31 -3.11 6.27
C VAL A 566 -41.90 -1.98 5.34
N LEU A 567 -40.61 -1.85 5.01
CA LEU A 567 -40.08 -0.73 4.22
C LEU A 567 -40.34 -0.85 2.71
N LYS A 568 -40.04 -2.01 2.11
CA LYS A 568 -40.07 -2.23 0.65
C LYS A 568 -41.41 -1.95 -0.05
N PRO A 569 -42.59 -2.15 0.58
CA PRO A 569 -43.87 -1.83 -0.05
C PRO A 569 -44.05 -0.35 -0.38
N SER A 570 -43.46 0.54 0.42
CA SER A 570 -43.68 1.99 0.32
C SER A 570 -42.45 2.75 -0.17
N TYR A 571 -41.24 2.20 0.05
CA TYR A 571 -39.99 2.90 -0.23
C TYR A 571 -38.95 2.01 -0.91
N MET A 572 -38.07 2.62 -1.69
CA MET A 572 -36.84 1.99 -2.15
C MET A 572 -35.85 1.98 -0.96
N ALA A 573 -35.64 0.81 -0.38
CA ALA A 573 -34.82 0.67 0.81
C ALA A 573 -33.76 -0.43 0.66
N GLU A 574 -32.62 -0.21 1.27
CA GLU A 574 -31.52 -1.17 1.43
C GLU A 574 -31.28 -1.40 2.93
N SER A 575 -30.77 -2.58 3.30
CA SER A 575 -30.43 -2.90 4.69
C SER A 575 -29.06 -3.54 4.81
N GLU A 576 -28.44 -3.28 5.96
CA GLU A 576 -27.23 -3.91 6.42
C GLU A 576 -27.46 -4.49 7.81
N ASN A 577 -26.82 -5.63 8.07
CA ASN A 577 -26.78 -6.28 9.38
C ASN A 577 -25.34 -6.28 9.90
N ARG A 578 -25.18 -5.85 11.15
CA ARG A 578 -23.88 -5.73 11.80
C ARG A 578 -23.05 -7.01 11.78
N ILE A 579 -23.63 -8.17 12.11
CA ILE A 579 -22.85 -9.41 12.20
C ILE A 579 -22.40 -9.84 10.80
N GLN A 580 -23.25 -9.63 9.79
CA GLN A 580 -22.88 -9.90 8.40
C GLN A 580 -21.74 -8.98 7.94
N GLU A 581 -21.82 -7.68 8.22
CA GLU A 581 -20.75 -6.73 7.93
C GLU A 581 -19.44 -7.08 8.64
N LYS A 582 -19.51 -7.49 9.91
CA LYS A 582 -18.34 -7.95 10.66
C LYS A 582 -17.68 -9.17 10.02
N LEU A 583 -18.48 -10.15 9.57
CA LEU A 583 -17.99 -11.33 8.87
C LEU A 583 -17.43 -10.99 7.49
N ALA A 584 -18.03 -10.04 6.78
CA ALA A 584 -17.55 -9.55 5.50
C ALA A 584 -16.19 -8.85 5.64
N ASN A 585 -16.05 -7.92 6.60
CA ASN A 585 -14.78 -7.26 6.91
C ASN A 585 -13.70 -8.26 7.35
N ALA A 586 -14.03 -9.22 8.22
CA ALA A 586 -13.09 -10.27 8.63
C ALA A 586 -12.63 -11.16 7.45
N ARG A 587 -13.51 -11.44 6.48
CA ARG A 587 -13.15 -12.16 5.24
C ARG A 587 -12.25 -11.33 4.34
N MET A 588 -12.50 -10.03 4.22
CA MET A 588 -11.65 -9.11 3.48
C MET A 588 -10.23 -9.04 4.07
N ILE A 589 -10.11 -8.87 5.38
CA ILE A 589 -8.83 -8.91 6.09
C ILE A 589 -8.11 -10.24 5.82
N ARG A 590 -8.83 -11.37 5.89
CA ARG A 590 -8.26 -12.69 5.57
C ARG A 590 -7.79 -12.80 4.12
N GLY A 591 -8.55 -12.26 3.17
CA GLY A 591 -8.18 -12.20 1.76
C GLY A 591 -6.88 -11.42 1.55
N MET A 592 -6.77 -10.23 2.13
CA MET A 592 -5.55 -9.41 2.09
C MET A 592 -4.34 -10.16 2.67
N LYS A 593 -4.51 -10.85 3.80
CA LYS A 593 -3.45 -11.70 4.37
C LYS A 593 -2.99 -12.81 3.45
N VAL A 594 -3.90 -13.48 2.75
CA VAL A 594 -3.54 -14.55 1.81
C VAL A 594 -2.72 -13.97 0.64
N ILE A 595 -3.10 -12.80 0.13
CA ILE A 595 -2.42 -12.13 -0.99
C ILE A 595 -1.01 -11.68 -0.57
N PHE A 596 -0.90 -10.91 0.51
CA PHE A 596 0.40 -10.43 1.02
C PHE A 596 1.28 -11.58 1.53
N GLY A 597 0.68 -12.61 2.12
CA GLY A 597 1.35 -13.86 2.46
C GLY A 597 1.92 -14.58 1.23
N GLY A 598 1.18 -14.60 0.12
CA GLY A 598 1.65 -15.13 -1.17
C GLY A 598 2.88 -14.39 -1.71
N PHE A 599 2.86 -13.05 -1.70
CA PHE A 599 4.02 -12.24 -2.06
C PHE A 599 5.22 -12.50 -1.13
N THR A 600 4.97 -12.69 0.17
CA THR A 600 6.00 -13.02 1.16
C THR A 600 6.65 -14.37 0.88
N VAL A 601 5.88 -15.40 0.53
CA VAL A 601 6.39 -16.71 0.11
C VAL A 601 7.24 -16.58 -1.15
N LEU A 602 6.80 -15.77 -2.11
CA LEU A 602 7.53 -15.54 -3.36
C LEU A 602 8.89 -14.88 -3.09
N LEU A 603 8.94 -13.87 -2.21
CA LEU A 603 10.19 -13.25 -1.76
C LEU A 603 11.11 -14.25 -1.04
N ALA A 604 10.56 -15.16 -0.25
CA ALA A 604 11.32 -16.20 0.41
C ALA A 604 11.98 -17.16 -0.60
N VAL A 605 11.24 -17.61 -1.61
CA VAL A 605 11.76 -18.47 -2.69
C VAL A 605 12.86 -17.75 -3.47
N ILE A 606 12.65 -16.47 -3.82
CA ILE A 606 13.66 -15.63 -4.48
C ILE A 606 14.94 -15.56 -3.64
N GLY A 607 14.81 -15.36 -2.32
CA GLY A 607 15.93 -15.32 -1.39
C GLY A 607 16.71 -16.61 -1.29
N ILE A 608 16.01 -17.73 -1.16
CA ILE A 608 16.62 -19.06 -1.08
C ILE A 608 17.34 -19.42 -2.38
N ALA A 609 16.72 -19.17 -3.53
CA ALA A 609 17.33 -19.39 -4.84
C ALA A 609 18.62 -18.58 -5.00
N ASN A 610 18.60 -17.33 -4.53
CA ASN A 610 19.77 -16.46 -4.53
C ASN A 610 20.89 -16.98 -3.64
N VAL A 611 20.59 -17.37 -2.39
CA VAL A 611 21.56 -18.01 -1.48
C VAL A 611 22.30 -19.13 -2.19
N PHE A 612 21.54 -20.03 -2.80
CA PHE A 612 22.06 -21.26 -3.37
C PHE A 612 22.94 -21.01 -4.59
N SER A 613 22.47 -20.18 -5.54
CA SER A 613 23.22 -19.81 -6.74
C SER A 613 24.55 -19.12 -6.39
N ASN A 614 24.49 -18.20 -5.44
CA ASN A 614 25.60 -17.38 -5.02
C ASN A 614 26.69 -18.16 -4.26
N THR A 615 26.30 -18.99 -3.29
CA THR A 615 27.24 -19.80 -2.49
C THR A 615 27.91 -20.88 -3.32
N LEU A 616 27.17 -21.57 -4.20
CA LEU A 616 27.75 -22.56 -5.12
C LEU A 616 28.71 -21.90 -6.13
N GLY A 617 28.36 -20.73 -6.65
CA GLY A 617 29.23 -19.96 -7.52
C GLY A 617 30.56 -19.60 -6.87
N PHE A 618 30.49 -19.10 -5.63
CA PHE A 618 31.67 -18.75 -4.85
C PHE A 618 32.59 -19.96 -4.60
N LEU A 619 32.02 -21.10 -4.19
CA LEU A 619 32.80 -22.32 -3.96
C LEU A 619 33.43 -22.86 -5.25
N GLY A 620 32.70 -22.81 -6.37
CA GLY A 620 33.20 -23.21 -7.67
C GLY A 620 34.43 -22.40 -8.11
N GLN A 621 34.40 -21.07 -7.90
CA GLN A 621 35.50 -20.18 -8.25
C GLN A 621 36.78 -20.43 -7.42
N ARG A 622 36.68 -21.08 -6.26
CA ARG A 622 37.79 -21.29 -5.31
C ARG A 622 38.37 -22.69 -5.30
N LYS A 623 37.98 -23.56 -6.23
CA LYS A 623 38.45 -24.96 -6.30
C LYS A 623 39.99 -25.09 -6.25
N ARG A 624 40.74 -24.23 -6.97
CA ARG A 624 42.22 -24.22 -6.97
C ARG A 624 42.84 -23.74 -5.66
N GLU A 625 42.20 -22.80 -4.96
CA GLU A 625 42.65 -22.33 -3.64
C GLU A 625 42.54 -23.47 -2.62
N PHE A 626 41.42 -24.19 -2.63
CA PHE A 626 41.20 -25.34 -1.76
C PHE A 626 42.14 -26.51 -2.07
N ALA A 627 42.42 -26.76 -3.36
CA ALA A 627 43.41 -27.76 -3.76
C ALA A 627 44.82 -27.41 -3.24
N ARG A 628 45.21 -26.13 -3.24
CA ARG A 628 46.48 -25.66 -2.67
C ARG A 628 46.54 -25.88 -1.15
N TYR A 629 45.47 -25.55 -0.42
CA TYR A 629 45.42 -25.82 1.02
C TYR A 629 45.61 -27.31 1.33
N MET A 630 44.90 -28.17 0.61
CA MET A 630 45.05 -29.63 0.77
C MET A 630 46.45 -30.13 0.37
N SER A 631 47.12 -29.49 -0.59
CA SER A 631 48.50 -29.83 -1.00
C SER A 631 49.55 -29.41 0.03
N ILE A 632 49.28 -28.34 0.78
CA ILE A 632 50.15 -27.87 1.88
C ILE A 632 49.94 -28.69 3.15
N GLY A 633 48.94 -29.59 3.18
CA GLY A 633 48.70 -30.52 4.27
C GLY A 633 47.42 -30.28 5.07
N VAL A 634 46.56 -29.32 4.67
CA VAL A 634 45.27 -29.10 5.34
C VAL A 634 44.36 -30.30 5.10
N THR A 635 43.91 -30.93 6.18
CA THR A 635 43.09 -32.15 6.10
C THR A 635 41.67 -31.84 5.62
N PRO A 636 40.95 -32.80 5.01
CA PRO A 636 39.54 -32.64 4.64
C PRO A 636 38.61 -32.28 5.81
N ARG A 637 39.01 -32.62 7.05
CA ARG A 637 38.26 -32.26 8.27
C ARG A 637 38.44 -30.78 8.61
N GLU A 638 39.67 -30.27 8.52
CA GLU A 638 39.98 -28.84 8.72
C GLU A 638 39.36 -27.98 7.62
N MET A 639 39.38 -28.44 6.36
CA MET A 639 38.69 -27.77 5.26
C MET A 639 37.19 -27.61 5.50
N LYS A 640 36.53 -28.64 6.07
CA LYS A 640 35.11 -28.53 6.45
C LYS A 640 34.87 -27.47 7.52
N LYS A 641 35.77 -27.33 8.50
CA LYS A 641 35.68 -26.26 9.51
C LYS A 641 35.79 -24.88 8.86
N ILE A 642 36.73 -24.69 7.95
CA ILE A 642 36.89 -23.44 7.19
C ILE A 642 35.59 -23.11 6.44
N PHE A 643 34.99 -24.08 5.74
CA PHE A 643 33.71 -23.91 5.06
C PHE A 643 32.57 -23.52 6.01
N CYS A 644 32.48 -24.14 7.19
CA CYS A 644 31.49 -23.79 8.18
C CYS A 644 31.66 -22.35 8.69
N ILE A 645 32.90 -21.92 8.97
CA ILE A 645 33.21 -20.57 9.42
C ILE A 645 32.85 -19.55 8.33
N GLU A 646 33.22 -19.82 7.07
CA GLU A 646 32.86 -18.94 5.94
C GLU A 646 31.34 -18.86 5.76
N GLY A 647 30.64 -19.99 5.75
CA GLY A 647 29.18 -20.04 5.65
C GLY A 647 28.50 -19.23 6.76
N PHE A 648 28.98 -19.34 8.01
CA PHE A 648 28.47 -18.57 9.13
C PHE A 648 28.66 -17.07 8.94
N VAL A 649 29.83 -16.63 8.47
CA VAL A 649 30.11 -15.20 8.26
C VAL A 649 29.32 -14.62 7.08
N ILE A 650 29.18 -15.39 6.00
CA ILE A 650 28.41 -14.98 4.80
C ILE A 650 26.93 -14.89 5.10
N ALA A 651 26.38 -15.85 5.86
CA ALA A 651 25.00 -15.79 6.28
C ALA A 651 24.79 -14.69 7.34
N GLY A 652 25.57 -14.71 8.42
CA GLY A 652 25.35 -13.87 9.61
C GLY A 652 25.47 -12.36 9.39
N ARG A 653 26.40 -11.89 8.54
CA ARG A 653 26.60 -10.45 8.32
C ARG A 653 25.36 -9.73 7.77
N PRO A 654 24.74 -10.21 6.67
CA PRO A 654 23.45 -9.70 6.19
C PRO A 654 22.39 -9.62 7.28
N PHE A 655 22.19 -10.67 8.09
CA PHE A 655 21.20 -10.66 9.18
C PHE A 655 21.46 -9.55 10.20
N LEU A 656 22.72 -9.40 10.64
CA LEU A 656 23.11 -8.37 11.62
C LEU A 656 22.89 -6.95 11.09
N VAL A 657 22.95 -6.73 9.78
CA VAL A 657 22.70 -5.42 9.17
C VAL A 657 21.21 -5.22 8.89
N THR A 658 20.49 -6.25 8.47
CA THR A 658 19.07 -6.16 8.14
C THR A 658 18.21 -5.90 9.37
N LEU A 659 18.48 -6.54 10.52
CA LEU A 659 17.62 -6.38 11.70
C LEU A 659 17.51 -4.90 12.18
N PRO A 660 18.62 -4.14 12.31
CA PRO A 660 18.54 -2.70 12.59
C PRO A 660 17.80 -1.90 11.50
N LEU A 661 18.02 -2.22 10.22
CA LEU A 661 17.32 -1.54 9.12
C LEU A 661 15.82 -1.80 9.14
N THR A 662 15.40 -3.03 9.46
CA THR A 662 13.99 -3.38 9.65
C THR A 662 13.41 -2.64 10.87
N ALA A 663 14.15 -2.55 11.98
CA ALA A 663 13.71 -1.78 13.15
C ALA A 663 13.52 -0.29 12.84
N LEU A 664 14.44 0.32 12.08
CA LEU A 664 14.31 1.70 11.61
C LEU A 664 13.09 1.88 10.70
N PHE A 665 12.86 0.94 9.79
CA PHE A 665 11.67 0.95 8.93
C PHE A 665 10.39 0.86 9.76
N ILE A 666 10.31 -0.07 10.73
CA ILE A 666 9.16 -0.20 11.63
C ILE A 666 8.92 1.11 12.37
N GLN A 667 9.97 1.71 12.94
CA GLN A 667 9.84 2.97 13.68
C GLN A 667 9.31 4.10 12.78
N PHE A 668 9.81 4.18 11.55
CA PHE A 668 9.31 5.13 10.56
C PHE A 668 7.84 4.85 10.21
N SER A 669 7.49 3.61 9.88
CA SER A 669 6.13 3.25 9.45
C SER A 669 5.10 3.37 10.56
N VAL A 670 5.42 2.96 11.79
CA VAL A 670 4.55 3.12 12.96
C VAL A 670 4.29 4.61 13.23
N ARG A 671 5.34 5.45 13.18
CA ARG A 671 5.20 6.90 13.35
C ARG A 671 4.39 7.54 12.22
N ALA A 672 4.67 7.17 10.97
CA ALA A 672 3.94 7.66 9.80
C ALA A 672 2.47 7.21 9.79
N SER A 673 2.18 6.04 10.38
CA SER A 673 0.82 5.56 10.57
C SER A 673 0.15 6.11 11.83
N HIS A 674 0.82 6.94 12.64
CA HIS A 674 0.32 7.41 13.94
C HIS A 674 -0.14 6.28 14.86
N LEU A 675 0.55 5.12 14.80
CA LEU A 675 0.28 3.99 15.68
C LEU A 675 1.11 4.10 16.95
N GLU A 676 0.50 3.74 18.08
CA GLU A 676 1.27 3.55 19.31
C GLU A 676 2.28 2.41 19.13
N PRO A 677 3.58 2.63 19.42
CA PRO A 677 4.59 1.59 19.24
C PRO A 677 4.28 0.28 19.97
N GLY A 678 3.66 0.35 21.15
CA GLY A 678 3.31 -0.82 21.96
C GLY A 678 2.37 -1.78 21.26
N VAL A 679 1.40 -1.26 20.50
CA VAL A 679 0.40 -2.06 19.77
C VAL A 679 1.08 -2.88 18.67
N PHE A 680 1.99 -2.28 17.90
CA PHE A 680 2.73 -3.01 16.87
C PHE A 680 3.64 -4.08 17.48
N TRP A 681 4.38 -3.76 18.56
CA TRP A 681 5.32 -4.70 19.16
C TRP A 681 4.65 -5.94 19.77
N ALA A 682 3.38 -5.84 20.17
CA ALA A 682 2.60 -6.98 20.67
C ALA A 682 2.29 -8.01 19.58
N GLU A 683 2.04 -7.57 18.35
CA GLU A 683 1.71 -8.44 17.20
C GLU A 683 2.87 -8.59 16.20
N ALA A 684 4.06 -8.04 16.50
CA ALA A 684 5.18 -8.01 15.58
C ALA A 684 5.57 -9.41 15.08
N PRO A 685 5.83 -9.60 13.76
CA PRO A 685 6.09 -10.91 13.16
C PRO A 685 7.53 -11.39 13.38
N ILE A 686 8.04 -11.30 14.62
CA ILE A 686 9.41 -11.65 15.01
C ILE A 686 9.68 -13.13 14.70
N MET A 687 8.76 -14.03 15.06
CA MET A 687 8.94 -15.47 14.87
C MET A 687 9.06 -15.87 13.38
N PRO A 688 8.17 -15.44 12.46
CA PRO A 688 8.36 -15.64 11.03
C PRO A 688 9.67 -15.08 10.47
N ILE A 689 10.09 -13.89 10.90
CA ILE A 689 11.34 -13.26 10.47
C ILE A 689 12.55 -14.09 10.91
N LEU A 690 12.58 -14.52 12.18
CA LEU A 690 13.64 -15.38 12.71
C LEU A 690 13.67 -16.74 12.02
N PHE A 691 12.49 -17.34 11.79
CA PHE A 691 12.37 -18.62 11.09
C PHE A 691 12.91 -18.54 9.66
N PHE A 692 12.56 -17.49 8.91
CA PHE A 692 13.10 -17.29 7.58
C PHE A 692 14.62 -17.04 7.61
N GLY A 693 15.11 -16.29 8.60
CA GLY A 693 16.54 -16.09 8.78
C GLY A 693 17.30 -17.39 9.07
N LEU A 694 16.77 -18.24 9.95
CA LEU A 694 17.31 -19.57 10.23
C LEU A 694 17.26 -20.47 8.98
N THR A 695 16.17 -20.43 8.22
CA THR A 695 16.01 -21.18 6.98
C THR A 695 17.09 -20.77 5.97
N MET A 696 17.30 -19.47 5.78
CA MET A 696 18.34 -18.93 4.91
C MET A 696 19.76 -19.33 5.36
N MET A 697 20.06 -19.27 6.67
CA MET A 697 21.32 -19.80 7.22
C MET A 697 21.47 -21.29 6.95
N GLY A 698 20.39 -22.07 7.09
CA GLY A 698 20.34 -23.49 6.77
C GLY A 698 20.63 -23.78 5.29
N PHE A 699 20.07 -23.00 4.38
CA PHE A 699 20.35 -23.12 2.93
C PHE A 699 21.79 -22.71 2.59
N VAL A 700 22.37 -21.71 3.25
CA VAL A 700 23.80 -21.39 3.12
C VAL A 700 24.65 -22.59 3.57
N ALA A 701 24.36 -23.15 4.74
CA ALA A 701 25.07 -24.31 5.27
C ALA A 701 24.94 -25.54 4.35
N LEU A 702 23.74 -25.79 3.81
CA LEU A 702 23.48 -26.86 2.85
C LEU A 702 24.26 -26.67 1.54
N ALA A 703 24.28 -25.46 1.00
CA ALA A 703 25.04 -25.15 -0.21
C ALA A 703 26.55 -25.34 0.00
N TYR A 704 27.07 -24.92 1.17
CA TYR A 704 28.46 -25.18 1.58
C TYR A 704 28.75 -26.66 1.77
N TYR A 705 27.82 -27.42 2.34
CA TYR A 705 27.94 -28.86 2.49
C TYR A 705 28.01 -29.56 1.12
N ILE A 706 27.10 -29.23 0.20
CA ILE A 706 27.04 -29.83 -1.14
C ILE A 706 28.26 -29.44 -1.96
N GLY A 707 28.60 -28.14 -2.02
CA GLY A 707 29.75 -27.63 -2.74
C GLY A 707 31.07 -28.17 -2.18
N GLY A 708 31.23 -28.14 -0.85
CA GLY A 708 32.39 -28.68 -0.16
C GLY A 708 32.56 -30.18 -0.38
N LYS A 709 31.48 -30.98 -0.32
CA LYS A 709 31.54 -32.43 -0.59
C LYS A 709 31.97 -32.73 -2.03
N ARG A 710 31.59 -31.91 -3.01
CA ARG A 710 32.07 -32.06 -4.40
C ARG A 710 33.56 -31.74 -4.51
N ILE A 711 34.01 -30.63 -3.91
CA ILE A 711 35.41 -30.20 -3.97
C ILE A 711 36.34 -31.20 -3.27
N LEU A 712 35.97 -31.67 -2.08
CA LEU A 712 36.77 -32.61 -1.29
C LEU A 712 36.90 -34.00 -1.92
N LYS A 713 36.08 -34.32 -2.93
CA LYS A 713 36.13 -35.58 -3.69
C LYS A 713 36.88 -35.46 -5.01
N CYS A 714 37.27 -34.26 -5.43
CA CYS A 714 38.03 -34.08 -6.67
C CYS A 714 39.47 -34.56 -6.48
N ASP A 715 40.05 -35.16 -7.53
CA ASP A 715 41.47 -35.47 -7.57
C ASP A 715 42.27 -34.16 -7.46
N LEU A 716 43.23 -34.13 -6.54
CA LEU A 716 44.12 -32.99 -6.28
C LEU A 716 44.95 -32.63 -7.51
N ASN A 717 45.43 -33.64 -8.24
CA ASN A 717 46.16 -33.42 -9.47
C ASN A 717 45.26 -32.80 -10.53
N GLU A 718 44.03 -33.29 -10.67
CA GLU A 718 43.04 -32.74 -11.58
C GLU A 718 42.65 -31.30 -11.16
N ALA A 719 42.46 -31.01 -9.88
CA ALA A 719 42.11 -29.68 -9.39
C ALA A 719 43.25 -28.64 -9.52
N LEU A 720 44.51 -29.07 -9.49
CA LEU A 720 45.68 -28.22 -9.69
C LEU A 720 46.04 -28.06 -11.18
N ARG A 721 45.88 -29.13 -11.96
CA ARG A 721 46.29 -29.24 -13.37
C ARG A 721 45.19 -28.82 -14.35
N ASN A 722 43.91 -28.84 -13.98
CA ASN A 722 42.83 -28.50 -14.91
C ASN A 722 42.79 -27.00 -15.24
N ASP A 723 43.29 -26.70 -16.44
CA ASP A 723 42.68 -25.75 -17.37
C ASP A 723 41.57 -26.42 -18.23
N VAL A 724 41.14 -27.66 -17.90
CA VAL A 724 40.29 -28.49 -18.79
C VAL A 724 39.11 -29.14 -18.06
N MET A 725 37.90 -28.84 -18.56
CA MET A 725 36.60 -29.53 -18.41
C MET A 725 36.04 -29.82 -17.01
N ILE A 726 34.99 -29.08 -16.62
CA ILE A 726 33.61 -29.58 -16.36
C ILE A 726 32.63 -28.51 -16.84
#